data_AF-A0A9X1GJ17-F1
#
_entry.id   AF-A0A9X1GJ17-F1
#
_cell.length_a   1.000
_cell.length_b   1.000
_cell.length_c   1.000
_cell.angle_alpha   90.00
_cell.angle_beta   90.00
_cell.angle_gamma   90.00
#
_symmetry.space_group_name_H-M   'P 1'
#
loop_
_entity.id
_entity.type
_entity.pdbx_description
1 polymer ?
#
loop_
_entity_poly.entity_id
_entity_poly.type
_entity_poly.pdbx_seq_one_letter_code
_entity_poly.pdbx_strand_id
1 'polypeptide(L)'
;MSNSQGLYILLVSVHGLIRGHNLELGRDADTGGQTKYAVELATTLAKNPQVERVDLVTRLVNDPKVSPDYAQPIEILSDKAQIIRLACGPRRYLRKEVLWQHLDTFADELLRHIRKVGRIPNVIHTHYADAGYVGSRVAGWLGTPLVHTGHSLGRVKQQKLLEQGTKQEVIEDHFHISTRIEAEEITLGGAALVIASTNQEVEQQYSVYDRYQPERMVVIPPGVDLDRFYLPGDDWHNPPIQKELDRFLKDPQKPIIMAISRPAIRKNVSSLIKAYGEDPELRKLANLVIVLGKRDDIMTMESGPRQVFIEILQLIDRYDLYGHIAYPKHHNADDVPDLYRLTARTQGVFINPALTEPFGLTLIEASACGVPIIATADGGPRDILAACENGLLIDPLNIQEIQNALRKALTDKEQWQNWSSNGLVNVRKYFSWNSHVEKYLEKIHLFPQRRIQSLLSPLPASPATDHPEWNVPDTNRLPTADRFLVCEIDNTLLGDKEALEKLIQRIRNEGHTTGVGIATGRTLESTLSMLEEWRFPMPDLLITSAGSEIYYGPQIVTDTSWQKHIGYQWQAEAIRAAMKNIPGVELQPEEAQRKFKVSYFVDEAKAPNFREIIRHLRRHQLPVKGIYSHNMYLDLVPIRASKGDAIRYVALKWGLPVQRFLVAGASGNDETMLGGNTLGVVVGNYSQEIEKLRGYPQIYFAQGNYAWGILEALDYYDFFGNLSQKQPEMVTV
;
A
#
# COMPACT_ATOMS: atom_id res chain seq x y z
N MET A 1 33.20 -15.07 -6.46
CA MET A 1 31.93 -15.27 -7.21
C MET A 1 30.87 -14.48 -6.46
N SER A 2 30.41 -13.36 -7.02
CA SER A 2 29.53 -12.41 -6.33
C SER A 2 28.12 -13.01 -6.16
N ASN A 3 27.81 -13.41 -4.94
CA ASN A 3 26.55 -14.04 -4.55
C ASN A 3 25.44 -12.99 -4.35
N SER A 4 25.18 -12.12 -5.33
CA SER A 4 24.06 -11.18 -5.21
C SER A 4 22.79 -11.88 -5.69
N GLN A 5 21.95 -12.31 -4.75
CA GLN A 5 20.55 -12.67 -5.03
C GLN A 5 19.89 -11.55 -5.86
N GLY A 6 19.16 -11.91 -6.93
CA GLY A 6 18.48 -10.94 -7.80
C GLY A 6 17.34 -10.25 -7.06
N LEU A 7 16.76 -9.18 -7.61
CA LEU A 7 15.79 -8.35 -6.91
C LEU A 7 14.52 -9.13 -6.51
N TYR A 8 14.08 -8.93 -5.27
CA TYR A 8 12.73 -9.29 -4.81
C TYR A 8 11.86 -8.04 -4.75
N ILE A 9 10.84 -7.99 -5.61
CA ILE A 9 9.91 -6.86 -5.73
C ILE A 9 8.53 -7.30 -5.23
N LEU A 10 7.97 -6.54 -4.29
CA LEU A 10 6.64 -6.79 -3.75
C LEU A 10 5.67 -5.75 -4.30
N LEU A 11 4.73 -6.16 -5.15
CA LEU A 11 3.65 -5.30 -5.62
C LEU A 11 2.42 -5.47 -4.71
N VAL A 12 1.74 -4.38 -4.36
CA VAL A 12 0.55 -4.41 -3.49
C VAL A 12 -0.61 -3.72 -4.19
N SER A 13 -1.71 -4.43 -4.41
CA SER A 13 -2.97 -3.90 -4.94
C SER A 13 -4.14 -4.59 -4.22
N VAL A 14 -4.75 -3.91 -3.25
CA VAL A 14 -5.65 -4.54 -2.28
C VAL A 14 -7.06 -4.75 -2.83
N HIS A 15 -7.71 -3.71 -3.35
CA HIS A 15 -9.05 -3.80 -3.92
C HIS A 15 -9.07 -4.37 -5.36
N GLY A 16 -10.29 -4.66 -5.82
CA GLY A 16 -10.56 -5.19 -7.16
C GLY A 16 -10.42 -6.72 -7.23
N LEU A 17 -10.74 -7.26 -8.40
CA LEU A 17 -10.66 -8.69 -8.68
C LEU A 17 -9.44 -8.99 -9.56
N ILE A 18 -8.35 -9.46 -8.95
CA ILE A 18 -7.06 -9.69 -9.63
C ILE A 18 -6.81 -11.19 -9.83
N ARG A 19 -6.57 -11.59 -11.09
CA ARG A 19 -6.12 -12.92 -11.54
C ARG A 19 -5.26 -12.79 -12.79
N GLY A 20 -4.41 -13.78 -13.09
CA GLY A 20 -3.43 -13.74 -14.18
C GLY A 20 -4.02 -13.91 -15.58
N HIS A 21 -5.25 -14.40 -15.67
CA HIS A 21 -5.92 -14.73 -16.93
C HIS A 21 -7.39 -14.28 -16.90
N ASN A 22 -7.99 -14.00 -18.06
CA ASN A 22 -9.41 -13.62 -18.16
C ASN A 22 -9.84 -12.51 -17.18
N LEU A 23 -9.04 -11.45 -17.02
CA LEU A 23 -9.35 -10.34 -16.13
C LEU A 23 -10.77 -9.80 -16.41
N GLU A 24 -11.59 -9.65 -15.36
CA GLU A 24 -12.98 -9.16 -15.45
C GLU A 24 -13.03 -7.62 -15.63
N LEU A 25 -12.27 -7.10 -16.60
CA LEU A 25 -12.09 -5.68 -16.83
C LEU A 25 -13.44 -5.00 -17.11
N GLY A 26 -13.73 -3.95 -16.35
CA GLY A 26 -14.96 -3.16 -16.51
C GLY A 26 -16.19 -3.78 -15.85
N ARG A 27 -16.05 -4.86 -15.06
CA ARG A 27 -17.13 -5.40 -14.22
C ARG A 27 -17.72 -4.33 -13.30
N ASP A 28 -16.86 -3.55 -12.65
CA ASP A 28 -17.23 -2.49 -11.72
C ASP A 28 -16.17 -1.37 -11.69
N ALA A 29 -16.28 -0.45 -10.72
CA ALA A 29 -15.35 0.66 -10.55
C ALA A 29 -14.00 0.27 -9.91
N ASP A 30 -13.85 -0.99 -9.50
CA ASP A 30 -12.71 -1.52 -8.73
C ASP A 30 -11.86 -2.47 -9.59
N THR A 31 -12.43 -3.05 -10.65
CA THR A 31 -11.76 -3.99 -11.56
C THR A 31 -11.59 -3.37 -12.95
N GLY A 32 -10.40 -2.86 -13.24
CA GLY A 32 -10.12 -2.14 -14.49
C GLY A 32 -8.63 -1.93 -14.78
N GLY A 33 -8.28 -0.74 -15.26
CA GLY A 33 -6.91 -0.42 -15.72
C GLY A 33 -5.83 -0.69 -14.67
N GLN A 34 -6.08 -0.40 -13.40
CA GLN A 34 -5.16 -0.73 -12.30
C GLN A 34 -4.89 -2.23 -12.19
N THR A 35 -5.92 -3.07 -12.25
CA THR A 35 -5.76 -4.54 -12.14
C THR A 35 -4.95 -5.10 -13.31
N LYS A 36 -5.20 -4.60 -14.53
CA LYS A 36 -4.41 -4.95 -15.73
C LYS A 36 -2.95 -4.49 -15.56
N TYR A 37 -2.74 -3.24 -15.17
CA TYR A 37 -1.42 -2.65 -14.93
C TYR A 37 -0.59 -3.51 -13.97
N ALA A 38 -1.15 -3.87 -12.81
CA ALA A 38 -0.41 -4.60 -11.79
C ALA A 38 0.02 -6.00 -12.27
N VAL A 39 -0.86 -6.71 -12.99
CA VAL A 39 -0.56 -8.05 -13.54
C VAL A 39 0.47 -7.99 -14.66
N GLU A 40 0.34 -7.03 -15.59
CA GLU A 40 1.28 -6.86 -16.71
C GLU A 40 2.66 -6.39 -16.23
N LEU A 41 2.70 -5.48 -15.23
CA LEU A 41 3.94 -5.09 -14.57
C LEU A 41 4.60 -6.28 -13.88
N ALA A 42 3.86 -7.07 -13.10
CA ALA A 42 4.40 -8.24 -12.41
C ALA A 42 5.02 -9.24 -13.38
N THR A 43 4.29 -9.56 -14.45
CA THR A 43 4.70 -10.50 -15.50
C THR A 43 5.94 -9.99 -16.24
N THR A 44 6.01 -8.69 -16.53
CA THR A 44 7.15 -8.13 -17.27
C THR A 44 8.39 -7.98 -16.39
N LEU A 45 8.25 -7.58 -15.13
CA LEU A 45 9.36 -7.55 -14.17
C LEU A 45 10.03 -8.92 -14.06
N ALA A 46 9.24 -10.00 -13.98
CA ALA A 46 9.76 -11.36 -13.89
C ALA A 46 10.57 -11.80 -15.13
N LYS A 47 10.33 -11.22 -16.31
CA LYS A 47 11.13 -11.52 -17.51
C LYS A 47 12.54 -10.91 -17.44
N ASN A 48 12.77 -9.92 -16.58
CA ASN A 48 14.07 -9.27 -16.48
C ASN A 48 15.09 -10.14 -15.72
N PRO A 49 16.32 -10.34 -16.24
CA PRO A 49 17.35 -11.15 -15.56
C PRO A 49 17.76 -10.65 -14.17
N GLN A 50 17.63 -9.35 -13.88
CA GLN A 50 17.98 -8.76 -12.60
C GLN A 50 16.94 -9.06 -11.51
N VAL A 51 15.74 -9.49 -11.89
CA VAL A 51 14.64 -9.81 -10.98
C VAL A 51 14.63 -11.32 -10.72
N GLU A 52 14.64 -11.67 -9.44
CA GLU A 52 14.57 -13.06 -8.97
C GLU A 52 13.15 -13.43 -8.54
N ARG A 53 12.40 -12.48 -7.97
CA ARG A 53 11.05 -12.74 -7.46
C ARG A 53 10.15 -11.51 -7.53
N VAL A 54 8.90 -11.74 -7.93
CA VAL A 54 7.81 -10.77 -7.90
C VAL A 54 6.59 -11.39 -7.23
N ASP A 55 6.18 -10.81 -6.11
CA ASP A 55 4.91 -11.18 -5.46
C ASP A 55 3.90 -10.04 -5.67
N LEU A 56 2.82 -10.29 -6.41
CA LEU A 56 1.68 -9.39 -6.53
C LEU A 56 0.64 -9.73 -5.46
N VAL A 57 0.62 -8.94 -4.39
CA VAL A 57 -0.23 -9.20 -3.24
C VAL A 57 -1.56 -8.46 -3.33
N THR A 58 -2.65 -9.20 -3.14
CA THR A 58 -4.02 -8.71 -3.16
C THR A 58 -4.88 -9.42 -2.10
N ARG A 59 -6.16 -9.06 -1.99
CA ARG A 59 -7.10 -9.66 -1.04
C ARG A 59 -7.68 -10.97 -1.58
N LEU A 60 -7.72 -11.98 -0.72
CA LEU A 60 -8.43 -13.24 -0.99
C LEU A 60 -9.93 -13.01 -0.92
N VAL A 61 -10.64 -13.39 -1.98
CA VAL A 61 -12.09 -13.24 -2.11
C VAL A 61 -12.70 -14.60 -2.34
N ASN A 62 -13.46 -15.08 -1.38
CA ASN A 62 -14.23 -16.31 -1.49
C ASN A 62 -15.72 -15.96 -1.45
N ASP A 63 -16.26 -15.67 -2.63
CA ASP A 63 -17.64 -15.25 -2.86
C ASP A 63 -18.23 -16.03 -4.04
N PRO A 64 -19.37 -16.73 -3.87
CA PRO A 64 -20.03 -17.45 -4.96
C PRO A 64 -20.40 -16.60 -6.19
N LYS A 65 -20.38 -15.26 -6.09
CA LYS A 65 -20.72 -14.33 -7.19
C LYS A 65 -19.55 -13.98 -8.11
N VAL A 66 -18.35 -14.48 -7.84
CA VAL A 66 -17.13 -14.25 -8.62
C VAL A 66 -16.41 -15.58 -8.88
N SER A 67 -15.40 -15.58 -9.76
CA SER A 67 -14.63 -16.79 -10.05
C SER A 67 -14.02 -17.43 -8.80
N PRO A 68 -14.01 -18.77 -8.67
CA PRO A 68 -13.30 -19.46 -7.59
C PRO A 68 -11.78 -19.21 -7.60
N ASP A 69 -11.20 -18.71 -8.69
CA ASP A 69 -9.78 -18.33 -8.77
C ASP A 69 -9.40 -17.30 -7.69
N TYR A 70 -10.31 -16.38 -7.36
CA TYR A 70 -10.06 -15.35 -6.35
C TYR A 70 -9.96 -15.90 -4.92
N ALA A 71 -10.42 -17.14 -4.71
CA ALA A 71 -10.29 -17.86 -3.44
C ALA A 71 -8.99 -18.67 -3.36
N GLN A 72 -8.22 -18.79 -4.45
CA GLN A 72 -6.93 -19.48 -4.46
C GLN A 72 -5.84 -18.60 -3.83
N PRO A 73 -5.22 -19.00 -2.70
CA PRO A 73 -4.24 -18.17 -2.01
C PRO A 73 -3.01 -17.82 -2.84
N ILE A 74 -2.63 -18.67 -3.80
CA ILE A 74 -1.47 -18.48 -4.67
C ILE A 74 -1.89 -18.82 -6.11
N GLU A 75 -1.58 -17.94 -7.06
CA GLU A 75 -1.67 -18.20 -8.50
C GLU A 75 -0.32 -17.88 -9.15
N ILE A 76 0.27 -18.84 -9.84
CA ILE A 76 1.58 -18.69 -10.48
C ILE A 76 1.41 -17.97 -11.83
N LEU A 77 2.17 -16.89 -12.04
CA LEU A 77 2.22 -16.16 -13.32
C LEU A 77 3.43 -16.62 -14.16
N SER A 78 4.56 -16.88 -13.51
CA SER A 78 5.78 -17.44 -14.11
C SER A 78 6.65 -18.13 -13.06
N ASP A 79 7.83 -18.59 -13.44
CA ASP A 79 8.88 -19.09 -12.52
C ASP A 79 9.32 -18.06 -11.46
N LYS A 80 9.18 -16.76 -11.76
CA LYS A 80 9.60 -15.65 -10.91
C LYS A 80 8.45 -14.75 -10.44
N ALA A 81 7.24 -14.87 -10.98
CA ALA A 81 6.09 -14.05 -10.60
C ALA A 81 4.88 -14.88 -10.13
N GLN A 82 4.20 -14.39 -9.10
CA GLN A 82 2.98 -14.99 -8.58
C GLN A 82 2.04 -13.95 -7.96
N ILE A 83 0.74 -14.25 -8.00
CA ILE A 83 -0.29 -13.52 -7.24
C ILE A 83 -0.45 -14.20 -5.88
N ILE A 84 -0.35 -13.41 -4.81
CA ILE A 84 -0.56 -13.85 -3.43
C ILE A 84 -1.85 -13.21 -2.92
N ARG A 85 -2.80 -14.03 -2.49
CA ARG A 85 -4.10 -13.57 -1.97
C ARG A 85 -4.17 -13.78 -0.47
N LEU A 86 -4.25 -12.68 0.27
CA LEU A 86 -4.29 -12.70 1.74
C LEU A 86 -5.72 -12.62 2.26
N ALA A 87 -6.06 -13.51 3.19
CA ALA A 87 -7.37 -13.49 3.85
C ALA A 87 -7.48 -12.26 4.75
N CYS A 88 -8.40 -11.36 4.46
CA CYS A 88 -8.58 -10.15 5.23
C CYS A 88 -10.05 -9.70 5.24
N GLY A 89 -10.59 -9.45 6.44
CA GLY A 89 -11.99 -9.11 6.64
C GLY A 89 -12.95 -10.27 6.27
N PRO A 90 -14.23 -9.96 6.00
CA PRO A 90 -15.22 -10.93 5.53
C PRO A 90 -14.74 -11.73 4.30
N ARG A 91 -15.26 -12.94 4.07
CA ARG A 91 -14.88 -13.74 2.87
C ARG A 91 -15.37 -13.15 1.54
N ARG A 92 -16.50 -12.45 1.57
CA ARG A 92 -17.19 -11.90 0.39
C ARG A 92 -16.40 -10.77 -0.29
N TYR A 93 -16.75 -10.49 -1.55
CA TYR A 93 -16.22 -9.33 -2.26
C TYR A 93 -16.64 -8.02 -1.58
N LEU A 94 -15.72 -7.08 -1.46
CA LEU A 94 -15.96 -5.77 -0.84
C LEU A 94 -15.49 -4.69 -1.81
N ARG A 95 -16.28 -3.62 -1.90
CA ARG A 95 -15.88 -2.41 -2.61
C ARG A 95 -14.75 -1.71 -1.86
N LYS A 96 -13.87 -1.02 -2.58
CA LYS A 96 -12.71 -0.33 -2.02
C LYS A 96 -13.04 0.62 -0.87
N GLU A 97 -14.18 1.31 -0.93
CA GLU A 97 -14.61 2.24 0.11
C GLU A 97 -14.88 1.55 1.46
N VAL A 98 -15.21 0.25 1.49
CA VAL A 98 -15.50 -0.50 2.73
C VAL A 98 -14.23 -1.13 3.33
N LEU A 99 -13.12 -1.16 2.60
CA LEU A 99 -11.91 -1.87 3.01
C LEU A 99 -11.14 -1.20 4.14
N TRP A 100 -11.32 0.11 4.38
CA TRP A 100 -10.54 0.90 5.34
C TRP A 100 -10.41 0.25 6.73
N GLN A 101 -11.52 -0.29 7.26
CA GLN A 101 -11.54 -0.95 8.57
C GLN A 101 -10.77 -2.29 8.63
N HIS A 102 -10.33 -2.81 7.49
CA HIS A 102 -9.62 -4.09 7.37
C HIS A 102 -8.16 -3.93 6.94
N LEU A 103 -7.72 -2.73 6.54
CA LEU A 103 -6.37 -2.54 5.99
C LEU A 103 -5.26 -2.78 7.02
N ASP A 104 -5.49 -2.53 8.31
CA ASP A 104 -4.52 -2.87 9.37
C ASP A 104 -4.31 -4.40 9.44
N THR A 105 -5.39 -5.19 9.39
CA THR A 105 -5.30 -6.67 9.30
C THR A 105 -4.61 -7.12 8.02
N PHE A 106 -4.86 -6.45 6.89
CA PHE A 106 -4.17 -6.77 5.64
C PHE A 106 -2.66 -6.54 5.75
N ALA A 107 -2.23 -5.44 6.40
CA ALA A 107 -0.83 -5.15 6.64
C ALA A 107 -0.17 -6.21 7.54
N ASP A 108 -0.87 -6.71 8.55
CA ASP A 108 -0.38 -7.80 9.42
C ASP A 108 -0.23 -9.11 8.63
N GLU A 109 -1.21 -9.50 7.82
CA GLU A 109 -1.09 -10.71 6.98
C GLU A 109 0.02 -10.58 5.94
N LEU A 110 0.22 -9.37 5.38
CA LEU A 110 1.31 -9.10 4.45
C LEU A 110 2.67 -9.26 5.13
N LEU A 111 2.80 -8.77 6.36
CA LEU A 111 4.01 -8.95 7.16
C LEU A 111 4.27 -10.45 7.43
N ARG A 112 3.24 -11.23 7.79
CA ARG A 112 3.36 -12.68 7.98
C ARG A 112 3.77 -13.41 6.71
N HIS A 113 3.24 -13.01 5.55
CA HIS A 113 3.67 -13.55 4.26
C HIS A 113 5.15 -13.28 4.01
N ILE A 114 5.62 -12.05 4.19
CA ILE A 114 7.04 -11.68 4.01
C ILE A 114 7.94 -12.50 4.94
N ARG A 115 7.54 -12.68 6.20
CA ARG A 115 8.26 -13.53 7.17
C ARG A 115 8.30 -15.00 6.72
N LYS A 116 7.21 -15.53 6.16
CA LYS A 116 7.16 -16.88 5.61
C LYS A 116 8.08 -17.05 4.39
N VAL A 117 8.23 -16.01 3.57
CA VAL A 117 9.22 -15.99 2.47
C VAL A 117 10.65 -16.02 3.03
N GLY A 118 10.87 -15.47 4.24
CA GLY A 118 12.18 -15.43 4.89
C GLY A 118 13.14 -14.42 4.27
N ARG A 119 12.63 -13.50 3.44
CA ARG A 119 13.41 -12.50 2.71
C ARG A 119 12.67 -11.17 2.67
N ILE A 120 13.37 -10.10 3.01
CA ILE A 120 12.85 -8.73 2.91
C ILE A 120 12.82 -8.31 1.44
N PRO A 121 11.72 -7.75 0.91
CA PRO A 121 11.69 -7.18 -0.42
C PRO A 121 12.71 -6.06 -0.57
N ASN A 122 13.35 -6.00 -1.74
CA ASN A 122 14.20 -4.86 -2.10
C ASN A 122 13.35 -3.59 -2.28
N VAL A 123 12.11 -3.74 -2.76
CA VAL A 123 11.15 -2.65 -2.97
C VAL A 123 9.73 -3.13 -2.68
N ILE A 124 8.92 -2.26 -2.07
CA ILE A 124 7.47 -2.40 -2.00
C ILE A 124 6.85 -1.36 -2.93
N HIS A 125 6.08 -1.80 -3.93
CA HIS A 125 5.38 -0.92 -4.86
C HIS A 125 3.88 -1.02 -4.63
N THR A 126 3.27 0.09 -4.24
CA THR A 126 1.85 0.18 -3.93
C THR A 126 1.06 0.81 -5.06
N HIS A 127 -0.14 0.27 -5.31
CA HIS A 127 -1.08 0.76 -6.32
C HIS A 127 -2.39 1.20 -5.67
N TYR A 128 -2.72 2.49 -5.79
CA TYR A 128 -3.88 3.14 -5.17
C TYR A 128 -3.78 3.39 -3.66
N ALA A 129 -4.70 4.20 -3.13
CA ALA A 129 -4.69 4.72 -1.76
C ALA A 129 -4.76 3.64 -0.67
N ASP A 130 -5.51 2.56 -0.90
CA ASP A 130 -5.63 1.44 0.04
C ASP A 130 -4.32 0.65 0.16
N ALA A 131 -3.66 0.38 -0.96
CA ALA A 131 -2.33 -0.21 -0.98
C ALA A 131 -1.29 0.76 -0.42
N GLY A 132 -1.40 2.07 -0.70
CA GLY A 132 -0.55 3.10 -0.13
C GLY A 132 -0.60 3.11 1.41
N TYR A 133 -1.80 3.05 1.98
CA TYR A 133 -2.02 2.93 3.43
C TYR A 133 -1.30 1.70 4.02
N VAL A 134 -1.44 0.55 3.38
CA VAL A 134 -0.80 -0.72 3.80
C VAL A 134 0.72 -0.65 3.64
N GLY A 135 1.18 -0.28 2.45
CA GLY A 135 2.60 -0.30 2.11
C GLY A 135 3.40 0.73 2.88
N SER A 136 2.85 1.90 3.22
CA SER A 136 3.54 2.88 4.08
C SER A 136 3.87 2.32 5.47
N ARG A 137 2.98 1.50 6.02
CA ARG A 137 3.19 0.81 7.30
C ARG A 137 4.22 -0.30 7.18
N VAL A 138 4.02 -1.21 6.24
CA VAL A 138 4.91 -2.36 6.05
C VAL A 138 6.32 -1.90 5.64
N ALA A 139 6.44 -0.95 4.72
CA ALA A 139 7.71 -0.34 4.33
C ALA A 139 8.42 0.28 5.54
N GLY A 140 7.69 1.02 6.39
CA GLY A 140 8.22 1.56 7.64
C GLY A 140 8.74 0.48 8.58
N TRP A 141 7.94 -0.56 8.85
CA TRP A 141 8.34 -1.66 9.75
C TRP A 141 9.54 -2.45 9.24
N LEU A 142 9.68 -2.61 7.92
CA LEU A 142 10.76 -3.34 7.29
C LEU A 142 12.00 -2.47 7.03
N GLY A 143 11.83 -1.16 6.92
CA GLY A 143 12.85 -0.24 6.41
C GLY A 143 13.08 -0.39 4.90
N THR A 144 12.07 -0.86 4.16
CA THR A 144 12.15 -1.08 2.70
C THR A 144 11.72 0.18 1.94
N PRO A 145 12.40 0.56 0.85
CA PRO A 145 11.94 1.65 -0.02
C PRO A 145 10.52 1.42 -0.56
N LEU A 146 9.68 2.46 -0.43
CA LEU A 146 8.30 2.47 -0.92
C LEU A 146 8.21 3.17 -2.28
N VAL A 147 7.78 2.47 -3.30
CA VAL A 147 7.34 3.04 -4.58
C VAL A 147 5.81 3.14 -4.56
N HIS A 148 5.26 4.24 -5.08
CA HIS A 148 3.82 4.44 -5.14
C HIS A 148 3.34 4.84 -6.53
N THR A 149 2.22 4.28 -6.97
CA THR A 149 1.45 4.73 -8.14
C THR A 149 0.02 4.96 -7.73
N GLY A 150 -0.45 6.21 -7.80
CA GLY A 150 -1.77 6.59 -7.29
C GLY A 150 -2.94 6.03 -8.12
N HIS A 151 -2.81 5.98 -9.46
CA HIS A 151 -3.88 5.64 -10.44
C HIS A 151 -5.09 6.59 -10.45
N SER A 152 -5.53 7.06 -9.28
CA SER A 152 -6.54 8.08 -9.06
C SER A 152 -6.31 8.69 -7.69
N LEU A 153 -6.55 10.00 -7.57
CA LEU A 153 -6.29 10.76 -6.34
C LEU A 153 -7.58 11.25 -5.66
N GLY A 154 -7.61 11.23 -4.33
CA GLY A 154 -8.72 11.62 -3.48
C GLY A 154 -9.10 13.09 -3.60
N ARG A 155 -8.15 14.03 -3.46
CA ARG A 155 -8.39 15.48 -3.59
C ARG A 155 -9.04 15.84 -4.93
N VAL A 156 -8.51 15.29 -6.04
CA VAL A 156 -9.07 15.49 -7.40
C VAL A 156 -10.48 14.90 -7.52
N LYS A 157 -10.72 13.71 -6.94
CA LYS A 157 -12.06 13.11 -6.93
C LYS A 157 -13.05 13.95 -6.13
N GLN A 158 -12.64 14.45 -4.96
CA GLN A 158 -13.45 15.31 -4.10
C GLN A 158 -13.85 16.59 -4.83
N GLN A 159 -12.88 17.29 -5.44
CA GLN A 159 -13.14 18.50 -6.21
C GLN A 159 -14.17 18.25 -7.31
N LYS A 160 -13.99 17.20 -8.12
CA LYS A 160 -14.92 16.87 -9.21
C LYS A 160 -16.33 16.54 -8.70
N LEU A 161 -16.46 15.87 -7.56
CA LEU A 161 -17.77 15.55 -6.98
C LEU A 161 -18.47 16.81 -6.46
N LEU A 162 -17.73 17.74 -5.86
CA LEU A 162 -18.25 19.04 -5.42
C LEU A 162 -18.70 19.91 -6.60
N GLU A 163 -17.91 19.97 -7.68
CA GLU A 163 -18.26 20.68 -8.92
C GLU A 163 -19.52 20.10 -9.58
N GLN A 164 -19.77 18.81 -9.41
CA GLN A 164 -21.01 18.13 -9.85
C GLN A 164 -22.21 18.36 -8.91
N GLY A 165 -22.04 19.14 -7.85
CA GLY A 165 -23.10 19.46 -6.87
C GLY A 165 -23.32 18.39 -5.80
N THR A 166 -22.41 17.43 -5.64
CA THR A 166 -22.49 16.44 -4.56
C THR A 166 -22.14 17.11 -3.23
N LYS A 167 -22.99 16.96 -2.21
CA LYS A 167 -22.74 17.54 -0.87
C LYS A 167 -21.55 16.86 -0.17
N GLN A 168 -20.77 17.63 0.58
CA GLN A 168 -19.60 17.15 1.32
C GLN A 168 -19.90 15.94 2.23
N GLU A 169 -21.01 15.98 2.96
CA GLU A 169 -21.45 14.88 3.85
C GLU A 169 -21.65 13.57 3.07
N VAL A 170 -22.28 13.63 1.89
CA VAL A 170 -22.49 12.46 1.03
C VAL A 170 -21.17 11.93 0.50
N ILE A 171 -20.24 12.82 0.15
CA ILE A 171 -18.90 12.42 -0.31
C ILE A 171 -18.18 11.66 0.81
N GLU A 172 -18.25 12.15 2.04
CA GLU A 172 -17.63 11.50 3.19
C GLU A 172 -18.29 10.15 3.50
N ASP A 173 -19.61 10.09 3.59
CA ASP A 173 -20.36 8.87 3.92
C ASP A 173 -20.18 7.76 2.87
N HIS A 174 -20.11 8.11 1.58
CA HIS A 174 -19.97 7.13 0.51
C HIS A 174 -18.53 6.73 0.20
N PHE A 175 -17.59 7.68 0.24
CA PHE A 175 -16.23 7.46 -0.25
C PHE A 175 -15.17 7.44 0.85
N HIS A 176 -15.53 7.82 2.08
CA HIS A 176 -14.59 8.03 3.19
C HIS A 176 -13.41 8.91 2.73
N ILE A 177 -13.76 10.02 2.07
CA ILE A 177 -12.79 10.79 1.27
C ILE A 177 -11.71 11.40 2.16
N SER A 178 -12.04 11.80 3.39
CA SER A 178 -11.08 12.26 4.38
C SER A 178 -10.03 11.19 4.71
N THR A 179 -10.49 9.96 4.98
CA THR A 179 -9.62 8.81 5.28
C THR A 179 -8.73 8.47 4.10
N ARG A 180 -9.27 8.54 2.87
CA ARG A 180 -8.51 8.33 1.65
C ARG A 180 -7.42 9.38 1.46
N ILE A 181 -7.75 10.65 1.58
CA ILE A 181 -6.80 11.75 1.39
C ILE A 181 -5.67 11.66 2.42
N GLU A 182 -5.98 11.38 3.68
CA GLU A 182 -4.97 11.19 4.72
C GLU A 182 -4.03 10.01 4.41
N ALA A 183 -4.58 8.89 3.91
CA ALA A 183 -3.77 7.76 3.46
C ALA A 183 -2.84 8.14 2.30
N GLU A 184 -3.32 8.93 1.35
CA GLU A 184 -2.54 9.45 0.22
C GLU A 184 -1.43 10.41 0.71
N GLU A 185 -1.71 11.32 1.64
CA GLU A 185 -0.71 12.23 2.24
C GLU A 185 0.42 11.48 2.96
N ILE A 186 0.06 10.50 3.80
CA ILE A 186 1.03 9.64 4.49
C ILE A 186 1.90 8.88 3.47
N THR A 187 1.27 8.39 2.40
CA THR A 187 1.97 7.63 1.36
C THR A 187 2.94 8.53 0.59
N LEU A 188 2.50 9.72 0.17
CA LEU A 188 3.32 10.67 -0.58
C LEU A 188 4.53 11.13 0.21
N GLY A 189 4.36 11.44 1.50
CA GLY A 189 5.49 11.88 2.30
C GLY A 189 6.48 10.75 2.68
N GLY A 190 6.02 9.48 2.69
CA GLY A 190 6.87 8.31 2.97
C GLY A 190 7.46 7.62 1.74
N ALA A 191 6.98 7.95 0.53
CA ALA A 191 7.45 7.31 -0.70
C ALA A 191 8.89 7.71 -1.07
N ALA A 192 9.65 6.70 -1.48
CA ALA A 192 10.95 6.82 -2.14
C ALA A 192 10.82 7.44 -3.53
N LEU A 193 9.77 7.01 -4.22
CA LEU A 193 9.48 7.33 -5.60
C LEU A 193 7.97 7.26 -5.81
N VAL A 194 7.43 8.28 -6.46
CA VAL A 194 6.07 8.26 -6.96
C VAL A 194 6.14 8.15 -8.49
N ILE A 195 5.51 7.11 -9.02
CA ILE A 195 5.40 6.90 -10.46
C ILE A 195 4.05 7.40 -10.92
N ALA A 196 4.09 8.43 -11.75
CA ALA A 196 2.94 8.97 -12.47
C ALA A 196 2.89 8.42 -13.90
N SER A 197 1.70 8.40 -14.48
CA SER A 197 1.51 8.00 -15.88
C SER A 197 1.71 9.15 -16.86
N THR A 198 1.54 10.40 -16.41
CA THR A 198 1.61 11.61 -17.24
C THR A 198 2.21 12.79 -16.46
N ASN A 199 2.73 13.79 -17.18
CA ASN A 199 3.19 15.03 -16.54
C ASN A 199 2.03 15.81 -15.91
N GLN A 200 0.84 15.76 -16.50
CA GLN A 200 -0.35 16.39 -15.93
C GLN A 200 -0.71 15.83 -14.56
N GLU A 201 -0.54 14.52 -14.34
CA GLU A 201 -0.76 13.91 -13.03
C GLU A 201 0.19 14.53 -11.99
N VAL A 202 1.47 14.70 -12.31
CA VAL A 202 2.48 15.34 -11.43
C VAL A 202 2.15 16.80 -11.16
N GLU A 203 2.00 17.60 -12.22
CA GLU A 203 1.94 19.06 -12.13
C GLU A 203 0.59 19.60 -11.64
N GLN A 204 -0.51 18.87 -11.88
CA GLN A 204 -1.86 19.36 -11.59
C GLN A 204 -2.62 18.53 -10.56
N GLN A 205 -2.34 17.22 -10.46
CA GLN A 205 -3.11 16.32 -9.58
C GLN A 205 -2.39 16.02 -8.27
N TYR A 206 -1.08 15.77 -8.30
CA TYR A 206 -0.29 15.61 -7.07
C TYR A 206 0.05 16.96 -6.43
N SER A 207 0.18 18.03 -7.21
CA SER A 207 0.53 19.37 -6.70
C SER A 207 -0.48 19.97 -5.72
N VAL A 208 -1.71 19.44 -5.66
CA VAL A 208 -2.71 19.86 -4.68
C VAL A 208 -2.57 19.18 -3.33
N TYR A 209 -1.62 18.27 -3.13
CA TYR A 209 -1.35 17.61 -1.83
C TYR A 209 -0.30 18.38 -1.03
N ASP A 210 -0.39 18.33 0.29
CA ASP A 210 0.51 19.08 1.17
C ASP A 210 1.90 18.44 1.21
N ARG A 211 1.99 17.12 0.99
CA ARG A 211 3.24 16.35 0.86
C ARG A 211 3.73 16.19 -0.58
N TYR A 212 3.35 17.08 -1.48
CA TYR A 212 3.85 17.12 -2.85
C TYR A 212 5.36 17.36 -2.90
N GLN A 213 6.10 16.39 -3.48
CA GLN A 213 7.56 16.37 -3.59
C GLN A 213 7.96 16.02 -5.03
N PRO A 214 7.94 16.98 -5.98
CA PRO A 214 8.17 16.72 -7.41
C PRO A 214 9.49 16.04 -7.72
N GLU A 215 10.54 16.28 -6.94
CA GLU A 215 11.86 15.66 -7.07
C GLU A 215 11.85 14.15 -6.83
N ARG A 216 10.82 13.63 -6.15
CA ARG A 216 10.59 12.18 -5.94
C ARG A 216 9.57 11.62 -6.92
N MET A 217 9.05 12.42 -7.86
CA MET A 217 8.07 11.99 -8.84
C MET A 217 8.72 11.78 -10.20
N VAL A 218 8.34 10.70 -10.88
CA VAL A 218 8.79 10.41 -12.24
C VAL A 218 7.62 9.96 -13.08
N VAL A 219 7.59 10.40 -14.34
CA VAL A 219 6.64 9.89 -15.33
C VAL A 219 7.23 8.63 -15.95
N ILE A 220 6.65 7.47 -15.61
CA ILE A 220 6.93 6.19 -16.26
C ILE A 220 5.58 5.65 -16.76
N PRO A 221 5.24 5.90 -18.03
CA PRO A 221 3.91 5.57 -18.54
C PRO A 221 3.70 4.06 -18.59
N PRO A 222 2.45 3.57 -18.48
CA PRO A 222 2.15 2.14 -18.65
C PRO A 222 2.50 1.65 -20.05
N GLY A 223 2.69 0.33 -20.15
CA GLY A 223 2.99 -0.35 -21.40
C GLY A 223 1.77 -0.81 -22.19
N VAL A 224 1.98 -1.05 -23.49
CA VAL A 224 1.10 -1.86 -24.34
C VAL A 224 1.67 -3.27 -24.52
N ASP A 225 0.78 -4.26 -24.61
CA ASP A 225 1.13 -5.64 -24.97
C ASP A 225 1.38 -5.75 -26.49
N LEU A 226 2.65 -5.72 -26.88
CA LEU A 226 3.07 -5.78 -28.28
C LEU A 226 2.91 -7.16 -28.92
N ASP A 227 2.68 -8.22 -28.14
CA ASP A 227 2.38 -9.56 -28.68
C ASP A 227 0.91 -9.62 -29.14
N ARG A 228 0.06 -8.78 -28.55
CA ARG A 228 -1.36 -8.68 -28.86
C ARG A 228 -1.69 -7.55 -29.84
N PHE A 229 -1.06 -6.39 -29.69
CA PHE A 229 -1.29 -5.19 -30.50
C PHE A 229 -0.10 -4.96 -31.44
N TYR A 230 -0.28 -5.34 -32.71
CA TYR A 230 0.74 -5.21 -33.75
C TYR A 230 0.08 -5.05 -35.13
N LEU A 231 0.81 -4.41 -36.05
CA LEU A 231 0.45 -4.35 -37.47
C LEU A 231 0.69 -5.73 -38.11
N PRO A 232 -0.33 -6.35 -38.73
CA PRO A 232 -0.22 -7.72 -39.22
C PRO A 232 0.53 -7.78 -40.56
N GLY A 233 1.08 -8.95 -40.88
CA GLY A 233 1.75 -9.22 -42.17
C GLY A 233 0.78 -9.55 -43.31
N ASP A 234 1.34 -9.96 -44.45
CA ASP A 234 0.57 -10.26 -45.68
C ASP A 234 -0.36 -11.49 -45.55
N ASP A 235 -0.16 -12.32 -44.54
CA ASP A 235 -0.91 -13.54 -44.23
C ASP A 235 -2.19 -13.28 -43.40
N TRP A 236 -2.50 -12.02 -43.11
CA TRP A 236 -3.65 -11.67 -42.28
C TRP A 236 -4.99 -11.94 -42.96
N HIS A 237 -5.85 -12.69 -42.26
CA HIS A 237 -7.22 -12.96 -42.69
C HIS A 237 -8.22 -12.04 -42.01
N ASN A 238 -9.32 -11.77 -42.72
CA ASN A 238 -10.39 -10.93 -42.22
C ASN A 238 -11.01 -11.54 -40.95
N PRO A 239 -11.08 -10.78 -39.84
CA PRO A 239 -11.53 -11.28 -38.55
C PRO A 239 -13.07 -11.42 -38.52
N PRO A 240 -13.64 -12.32 -37.69
CA PRO A 240 -15.08 -12.51 -37.61
C PRO A 240 -15.87 -11.23 -37.30
N ILE A 241 -15.31 -10.33 -36.49
CA ILE A 241 -15.91 -9.06 -36.12
C ILE A 241 -16.19 -8.16 -37.34
N GLN A 242 -15.46 -8.31 -38.45
CA GLN A 242 -15.70 -7.53 -39.67
C GLN A 242 -17.13 -7.74 -40.19
N LYS A 243 -17.66 -8.97 -40.16
CA LYS A 243 -19.03 -9.25 -40.61
C LYS A 243 -20.09 -8.54 -39.76
N GLU A 244 -19.80 -8.33 -38.48
CA GLU A 244 -20.65 -7.57 -37.56
C GLU A 244 -20.62 -6.07 -37.85
N LEU A 245 -19.54 -5.54 -38.44
CA LEU A 245 -19.46 -4.16 -38.88
C LEU A 245 -20.14 -3.97 -40.24
N ASP A 246 -19.85 -4.86 -41.20
CA ASP A 246 -20.30 -4.77 -42.58
C ASP A 246 -21.83 -4.73 -42.70
N ARG A 247 -22.58 -5.36 -41.78
CA ARG A 247 -24.06 -5.31 -41.76
C ARG A 247 -24.62 -3.88 -41.68
N PHE A 248 -23.85 -2.95 -41.13
CA PHE A 248 -24.28 -1.56 -40.92
C PHE A 248 -23.87 -0.65 -42.07
N LEU A 249 -22.93 -1.08 -42.92
CA LEU A 249 -22.21 -0.22 -43.85
C LEU A 249 -22.60 -0.54 -45.28
N LYS A 250 -22.93 0.51 -46.05
CA LYS A 250 -23.26 0.38 -47.48
C LYS A 250 -22.00 0.14 -48.32
N ASP A 251 -20.88 0.74 -47.92
CA ASP A 251 -19.58 0.59 -48.57
C ASP A 251 -18.50 0.30 -47.52
N PRO A 252 -18.33 -0.97 -47.11
CA PRO A 252 -17.40 -1.33 -46.04
C PRO A 252 -15.91 -1.13 -46.36
N GLN A 253 -15.56 -0.83 -47.61
CA GLN A 253 -14.16 -0.69 -48.05
C GLN A 253 -13.59 0.71 -47.77
N LYS A 254 -14.44 1.68 -47.40
CA LYS A 254 -13.97 3.03 -47.06
C LYS A 254 -13.07 3.01 -45.81
N PRO A 255 -12.13 3.98 -45.70
CA PRO A 255 -11.43 4.27 -44.47
C PRO A 255 -12.35 4.31 -43.24
N ILE A 256 -11.86 3.81 -42.12
CA ILE A 256 -12.60 3.77 -40.86
C ILE A 256 -12.20 4.93 -39.96
N ILE A 257 -13.16 5.73 -39.49
CA ILE A 257 -13.01 6.56 -38.30
C ILE A 257 -13.45 5.72 -37.10
N MET A 258 -12.51 5.29 -36.27
CA MET A 258 -12.79 4.38 -35.16
C MET A 258 -12.81 5.10 -33.82
N ALA A 259 -13.83 4.84 -33.00
CA ALA A 259 -13.84 5.18 -31.58
C ALA A 259 -14.21 3.96 -30.73
N ILE A 260 -13.45 3.68 -29.67
CA ILE A 260 -13.74 2.61 -28.70
C ILE A 260 -13.71 3.16 -27.28
N SER A 261 -14.78 2.91 -26.52
CA SER A 261 -14.83 3.30 -25.11
C SER A 261 -15.96 2.59 -24.36
N ARG A 262 -16.09 2.86 -23.06
CA ARG A 262 -17.30 2.52 -22.30
C ARG A 262 -18.41 3.55 -22.60
N PRO A 263 -19.69 3.16 -22.61
CA PRO A 263 -20.81 4.09 -22.80
C PRO A 263 -20.97 5.01 -21.59
N ALA A 264 -20.23 6.12 -21.57
CA ALA A 264 -20.24 7.09 -20.49
C ALA A 264 -20.23 8.51 -21.06
N ILE A 265 -20.99 9.42 -20.44
CA ILE A 265 -21.16 10.81 -20.90
C ILE A 265 -19.80 11.50 -21.11
N ARG A 266 -18.86 11.32 -20.18
CA ARG A 266 -17.51 11.89 -20.26
C ARG A 266 -16.68 11.45 -21.47
N LYS A 267 -17.03 10.34 -22.11
CA LYS A 267 -16.37 9.88 -23.35
C LYS A 267 -16.85 10.65 -24.59
N ASN A 268 -17.92 11.44 -24.45
CA ASN A 268 -18.33 12.48 -25.39
C ASN A 268 -18.43 12.00 -26.85
N VAL A 269 -18.89 10.76 -27.01
CA VAL A 269 -19.08 10.11 -28.31
C VAL A 269 -20.15 10.83 -29.14
N SER A 270 -21.12 11.48 -28.49
CA SER A 270 -22.15 12.26 -29.18
C SER A 270 -21.58 13.42 -29.98
N SER A 271 -20.53 14.09 -29.50
CA SER A 271 -19.85 15.18 -30.24
C SER A 271 -19.15 14.66 -31.49
N LEU A 272 -18.57 13.46 -31.45
CA LEU A 272 -18.02 12.81 -32.64
C LEU A 272 -19.10 12.50 -33.68
N ILE A 273 -20.27 11.99 -33.26
CA ILE A 273 -21.38 11.69 -34.17
C ILE A 273 -21.92 12.98 -34.79
N LYS A 274 -22.06 14.06 -34.00
CA LYS A 274 -22.45 15.39 -34.51
C LYS A 274 -21.45 15.88 -35.56
N ALA A 275 -20.16 15.84 -35.24
CA ALA A 275 -19.09 16.24 -36.16
C ALA A 275 -19.14 15.48 -37.49
N TYR A 276 -19.33 14.16 -37.45
CA TYR A 276 -19.46 13.33 -38.65
C TYR A 276 -20.78 13.57 -39.40
N GLY A 277 -21.90 13.73 -38.69
CA GLY A 277 -23.22 13.90 -39.29
C GLY A 277 -23.43 15.25 -39.97
N GLU A 278 -22.82 16.32 -39.42
CA GLU A 278 -22.86 17.68 -39.98
C GLU A 278 -21.96 17.86 -41.20
N ASP A 279 -21.17 16.84 -41.56
CA ASP A 279 -20.13 16.92 -42.57
C ASP A 279 -20.35 15.91 -43.72
N PRO A 280 -21.01 16.33 -44.81
CA PRO A 280 -21.22 15.48 -45.98
C PRO A 280 -19.92 14.97 -46.63
N GLU A 281 -18.83 15.73 -46.53
CA GLU A 281 -17.56 15.34 -47.14
C GLU A 281 -16.88 14.23 -46.31
N LEU A 282 -16.90 14.31 -44.98
CA LEU A 282 -16.42 13.21 -44.13
C LEU A 282 -17.17 11.89 -44.39
N ARG A 283 -18.51 11.95 -44.57
CA ARG A 283 -19.34 10.77 -44.90
C ARG A 283 -19.03 10.18 -46.28
N LYS A 284 -18.54 10.99 -47.22
CA LYS A 284 -18.05 10.50 -48.51
C LYS A 284 -16.70 9.81 -48.34
N LEU A 285 -15.81 10.37 -47.53
CA LEU A 285 -14.43 9.89 -47.35
C LEU A 285 -14.32 8.60 -46.53
N ALA A 286 -15.10 8.43 -45.46
CA ALA A 286 -14.91 7.37 -44.48
C ALA A 286 -16.23 6.84 -43.91
N ASN A 287 -16.17 5.67 -43.25
CA ASN A 287 -17.23 5.14 -42.39
C ASN A 287 -16.91 5.44 -40.92
N LEU A 288 -17.93 5.64 -40.09
CA LEU A 288 -17.77 5.80 -38.65
C LEU A 288 -18.01 4.46 -37.93
N VAL A 289 -17.06 3.99 -37.13
CA VAL A 289 -17.18 2.75 -36.34
C VAL A 289 -17.08 3.08 -34.85
N ILE A 290 -18.13 2.80 -34.09
CA ILE A 290 -18.20 3.11 -32.66
C ILE A 290 -18.43 1.84 -31.85
N VAL A 291 -17.45 1.47 -31.03
CA VAL A 291 -17.50 0.28 -30.17
C VAL A 291 -17.69 0.72 -28.71
N LEU A 292 -18.90 0.49 -28.17
CA LEU A 292 -19.33 0.99 -26.85
C LEU A 292 -19.75 -0.12 -25.88
N GLY A 293 -18.79 -0.86 -25.35
CA GLY A 293 -19.10 -1.97 -24.44
C GLY A 293 -20.00 -3.04 -25.09
N LYS A 294 -20.70 -3.82 -24.26
CA LYS A 294 -21.68 -4.82 -24.68
C LYS A 294 -23.09 -4.33 -24.35
N ARG A 295 -24.08 -4.66 -25.19
CA ARG A 295 -25.49 -4.40 -24.90
C ARG A 295 -26.40 -5.52 -25.43
N ASP A 296 -27.38 -5.90 -24.62
CA ASP A 296 -28.48 -6.77 -25.01
C ASP A 296 -29.76 -5.93 -25.19
N ASP A 297 -30.24 -5.35 -24.09
CA ASP A 297 -31.39 -4.46 -24.00
C ASP A 297 -31.00 -3.12 -23.35
N ILE A 298 -31.24 -2.01 -24.07
CA ILE A 298 -30.95 -0.65 -23.61
C ILE A 298 -31.85 -0.28 -22.42
N MET A 299 -33.09 -0.79 -22.39
CA MET A 299 -34.09 -0.44 -21.38
C MET A 299 -33.77 -0.99 -19.99
N THR A 300 -32.92 -2.00 -19.89
CA THR A 300 -32.47 -2.59 -18.62
C THR A 300 -31.11 -2.07 -18.15
N MET A 301 -30.42 -1.24 -18.95
CA MET A 301 -29.12 -0.68 -18.59
C MET A 301 -29.22 0.37 -17.48
N GLU A 302 -28.13 0.61 -16.74
CA GLU A 302 -28.04 1.74 -15.82
C GLU A 302 -28.30 3.08 -16.53
N SER A 303 -28.77 4.09 -15.78
CA SER A 303 -29.23 5.38 -16.33
C SER A 303 -28.18 6.07 -17.21
N GLY A 304 -26.91 6.08 -16.80
CA GLY A 304 -25.82 6.71 -17.54
C GLY A 304 -25.57 6.09 -18.91
N PRO A 305 -25.16 4.80 -19.01
CA PRO A 305 -25.02 4.10 -20.28
C PRO A 305 -26.28 4.12 -21.15
N ARG A 306 -27.47 3.99 -20.54
CA ARG A 306 -28.76 4.06 -21.23
C ARG A 306 -28.93 5.41 -21.95
N GLN A 307 -28.68 6.52 -21.24
CA GLN A 307 -28.80 7.87 -21.80
C GLN A 307 -27.85 8.06 -22.99
N VAL A 308 -26.60 7.58 -22.88
CA VAL A 308 -25.62 7.66 -23.97
C VAL A 308 -26.10 6.91 -25.21
N PHE A 309 -26.62 5.70 -25.07
CA PHE A 309 -27.14 4.95 -26.22
C PHE A 309 -28.38 5.59 -26.84
N ILE A 310 -29.31 6.11 -26.03
CA ILE A 310 -30.49 6.83 -26.53
C ILE A 310 -30.06 8.05 -27.34
N GLU A 311 -29.13 8.86 -26.83
CA GLU A 311 -28.61 10.02 -27.54
C GLU A 311 -27.95 9.63 -28.87
N ILE A 312 -27.13 8.58 -28.87
CA ILE A 312 -26.47 8.07 -30.09
C ILE A 312 -27.51 7.67 -31.15
N LEU A 313 -28.54 6.91 -30.78
CA LEU A 313 -29.57 6.48 -31.73
C LEU A 313 -30.37 7.67 -32.28
N GLN A 314 -30.66 8.66 -31.45
CA GLN A 314 -31.31 9.90 -31.89
C GLN A 314 -30.45 10.70 -32.87
N LEU A 315 -29.13 10.76 -32.64
CA LEU A 315 -28.20 11.46 -33.55
C LEU A 315 -28.06 10.71 -34.88
N ILE A 316 -27.99 9.37 -34.86
CA ILE A 316 -27.97 8.55 -36.07
C ILE A 316 -29.21 8.82 -36.94
N ASP A 317 -30.39 8.85 -36.32
CA ASP A 317 -31.64 9.14 -37.01
C ASP A 317 -31.69 10.59 -37.52
N ARG A 318 -31.33 11.56 -36.67
CA ARG A 318 -31.34 12.99 -37.00
C ARG A 318 -30.48 13.34 -38.21
N TYR A 319 -29.32 12.70 -38.37
CA TYR A 319 -28.39 12.98 -39.47
C TYR A 319 -28.46 11.96 -40.62
N ASP A 320 -29.44 11.04 -40.59
CA ASP A 320 -29.63 9.97 -41.58
C ASP A 320 -28.34 9.15 -41.85
N LEU A 321 -27.74 8.63 -40.78
CA LEU A 321 -26.43 7.95 -40.84
C LEU A 321 -26.52 6.45 -41.18
N TYR A 322 -27.70 5.95 -41.55
CA TYR A 322 -27.88 4.54 -41.93
C TYR A 322 -26.99 4.20 -43.13
N GLY A 323 -26.22 3.11 -43.04
CA GLY A 323 -25.24 2.75 -44.07
C GLY A 323 -23.87 3.43 -43.94
N HIS A 324 -23.71 4.40 -43.04
CA HIS A 324 -22.49 5.19 -42.84
C HIS A 324 -21.83 5.01 -41.46
N ILE A 325 -22.53 4.38 -40.51
CA ILE A 325 -22.07 4.19 -39.14
C ILE A 325 -22.30 2.75 -38.67
N ALA A 326 -21.28 2.11 -38.12
CA ALA A 326 -21.35 0.79 -37.48
C ALA A 326 -21.20 0.90 -35.96
N TYR A 327 -22.06 0.21 -35.23
CA TYR A 327 -22.06 0.20 -33.76
C TYR A 327 -22.44 -1.20 -33.24
N PRO A 328 -21.53 -2.19 -33.29
CA PRO A 328 -21.86 -3.59 -33.02
C PRO A 328 -22.39 -3.79 -31.58
N LYS A 329 -23.30 -4.77 -31.40
CA LYS A 329 -23.92 -5.07 -30.08
C LYS A 329 -22.94 -5.73 -29.10
N HIS A 330 -22.10 -6.62 -29.63
CA HIS A 330 -21.16 -7.41 -28.86
C HIS A 330 -19.78 -7.36 -29.49
N HIS A 331 -18.77 -7.47 -28.64
CA HIS A 331 -17.38 -7.71 -28.99
C HIS A 331 -16.71 -8.44 -27.82
N ASN A 332 -15.67 -9.20 -28.11
CA ASN A 332 -14.78 -9.80 -27.14
C ASN A 332 -13.50 -8.98 -27.00
N ALA A 333 -12.72 -9.26 -25.96
CA ALA A 333 -11.45 -8.58 -25.78
C ALA A 333 -10.51 -8.81 -26.97
N ASP A 334 -10.52 -10.01 -27.55
CA ASP A 334 -9.66 -10.38 -28.68
C ASP A 334 -10.08 -9.73 -30.01
N ASP A 335 -11.31 -9.21 -30.09
CA ASP A 335 -11.75 -8.44 -31.26
C ASP A 335 -11.11 -7.04 -31.30
N VAL A 336 -10.62 -6.52 -30.17
CA VAL A 336 -10.11 -5.14 -30.08
C VAL A 336 -8.86 -4.90 -30.94
N PRO A 337 -7.80 -5.75 -30.86
CA PRO A 337 -6.68 -5.66 -31.80
C PRO A 337 -7.12 -5.72 -33.26
N ASP A 338 -8.06 -6.62 -33.59
CA ASP A 338 -8.55 -6.80 -34.95
C ASP A 338 -9.29 -5.58 -35.50
N LEU A 339 -10.04 -4.88 -34.64
CA LEU A 339 -10.65 -3.60 -35.01
C LEU A 339 -9.59 -2.53 -35.35
N TYR A 340 -8.50 -2.46 -34.59
CA TYR A 340 -7.39 -1.55 -34.91
C TYR A 340 -6.70 -1.95 -36.22
N ARG A 341 -6.49 -3.24 -36.46
CA ARG A 341 -5.89 -3.75 -37.72
C ARG A 341 -6.76 -3.44 -38.93
N LEU A 342 -8.09 -3.64 -38.83
CA LEU A 342 -9.05 -3.22 -39.85
C LEU A 342 -8.96 -1.71 -40.13
N THR A 343 -8.85 -0.91 -39.07
CA THR A 343 -8.71 0.55 -39.20
C THR A 343 -7.40 0.93 -39.89
N ALA A 344 -6.27 0.31 -39.53
CA ALA A 344 -4.98 0.55 -40.19
C ALA A 344 -5.02 0.15 -41.68
N ARG A 345 -5.58 -1.02 -42.00
CA ARG A 345 -5.64 -1.55 -43.37
C ARG A 345 -6.48 -0.68 -44.30
N THR A 346 -7.55 -0.09 -43.79
CA THR A 346 -8.41 0.83 -44.56
C THR A 346 -7.84 2.26 -44.62
N GLN A 347 -6.63 2.49 -44.09
CA GLN A 347 -6.03 3.82 -43.93
C GLN A 347 -6.93 4.78 -43.13
N GLY A 348 -7.60 4.23 -42.12
CA GLY A 348 -8.46 4.95 -41.20
C GLY A 348 -7.72 5.66 -40.08
N VAL A 349 -8.47 6.20 -39.12
CA VAL A 349 -7.95 6.96 -37.98
C VAL A 349 -8.69 6.56 -36.71
N PHE A 350 -7.97 6.50 -35.60
CA PHE A 350 -8.57 6.29 -34.28
C PHE A 350 -8.80 7.63 -33.59
N ILE A 351 -10.01 7.86 -33.07
CA ILE A 351 -10.38 9.10 -32.37
C ILE A 351 -10.87 8.85 -30.95
N ASN A 352 -10.32 9.61 -30.00
CA ASN A 352 -10.76 9.67 -28.61
C ASN A 352 -11.29 11.09 -28.28
N PRO A 353 -12.59 11.34 -28.42
CA PRO A 353 -13.21 12.65 -28.22
C PRO A 353 -13.60 12.90 -26.75
N ALA A 354 -13.03 12.16 -25.78
CA ALA A 354 -13.40 12.31 -24.38
C ALA A 354 -13.15 13.73 -23.85
N LEU A 355 -13.99 14.19 -22.92
CA LEU A 355 -13.77 15.50 -22.28
C LEU A 355 -12.45 15.56 -21.51
N THR A 356 -12.01 14.41 -21.00
CA THR A 356 -10.73 14.22 -20.31
C THR A 356 -10.30 12.76 -20.51
N GLU A 357 -9.03 12.53 -20.82
CA GLU A 357 -8.44 11.20 -20.93
C GLU A 357 -7.19 11.08 -20.05
N PRO A 358 -7.30 10.56 -18.81
CA PRO A 358 -6.21 10.60 -17.83
C PRO A 358 -4.87 10.03 -18.33
N PHE A 359 -4.92 9.00 -19.18
CA PHE A 359 -3.74 8.48 -19.87
C PHE A 359 -4.06 8.16 -21.34
N GLY A 360 -4.93 7.17 -21.58
CA GLY A 360 -5.34 6.75 -22.93
C GLY A 360 -4.65 5.47 -23.42
N LEU A 361 -4.81 4.35 -22.71
CA LEU A 361 -4.31 3.03 -23.16
C LEU A 361 -4.77 2.68 -24.57
N THR A 362 -6.02 3.00 -24.92
CA THR A 362 -6.57 2.76 -26.26
C THR A 362 -5.84 3.52 -27.36
N LEU A 363 -5.18 4.65 -27.05
CA LEU A 363 -4.40 5.43 -28.01
C LEU A 363 -3.09 4.72 -28.34
N ILE A 364 -2.36 4.24 -27.33
CA ILE A 364 -1.13 3.48 -27.55
C ILE A 364 -1.41 2.09 -28.14
N GLU A 365 -2.55 1.46 -27.82
CA GLU A 365 -3.02 0.21 -28.45
C GLU A 365 -3.30 0.41 -29.95
N ALA A 366 -4.04 1.46 -30.33
CA ALA A 366 -4.30 1.79 -31.73
C ALA A 366 -3.01 2.10 -32.50
N SER A 367 -2.13 2.88 -31.86
CA SER A 367 -0.85 3.30 -32.43
C SER A 367 0.12 2.13 -32.63
N ALA A 368 0.14 1.15 -31.71
CA ALA A 368 0.91 -0.09 -31.84
C ALA A 368 0.42 -0.96 -33.02
N CYS A 369 -0.83 -0.78 -33.45
CA CYS A 369 -1.38 -1.42 -34.64
C CYS A 369 -1.19 -0.58 -35.92
N GLY A 370 -0.46 0.54 -35.85
CA GLY A 370 -0.20 1.42 -36.99
C GLY A 370 -1.31 2.40 -37.32
N VAL A 371 -2.26 2.64 -36.41
CA VAL A 371 -3.37 3.58 -36.62
C VAL A 371 -2.98 4.97 -36.10
N PRO A 372 -3.00 6.03 -36.94
CA PRO A 372 -2.86 7.40 -36.46
C PRO A 372 -3.98 7.79 -35.49
N ILE A 373 -3.68 8.69 -34.54
CA ILE A 373 -4.61 9.05 -33.47
C ILE A 373 -5.07 10.51 -33.53
N ILE A 374 -6.32 10.75 -33.19
CA ILE A 374 -6.86 12.07 -32.88
C ILE A 374 -7.42 12.01 -31.47
N ALA A 375 -7.03 12.91 -30.58
CA ALA A 375 -7.40 12.79 -29.18
C ALA A 375 -7.64 14.14 -28.53
N THR A 376 -8.43 14.15 -27.46
CA THR A 376 -8.60 15.33 -26.62
C THR A 376 -7.27 15.93 -26.17
N ALA A 377 -7.20 17.26 -26.16
CA ALA A 377 -6.08 18.00 -25.60
C ALA A 377 -6.09 18.03 -24.06
N ASP A 378 -6.96 17.30 -23.36
CA ASP A 378 -6.96 17.21 -21.90
C ASP A 378 -6.62 15.79 -21.41
N GLY A 379 -5.52 15.66 -20.67
CA GLY A 379 -5.02 14.39 -20.14
C GLY A 379 -3.72 13.89 -20.78
N GLY A 380 -3.49 12.58 -20.64
CA GLY A 380 -2.33 11.88 -21.20
C GLY A 380 -2.17 11.84 -22.72
N PRO A 381 -3.17 12.15 -23.57
CA PRO A 381 -2.91 12.27 -24.99
C PRO A 381 -1.82 13.30 -25.33
N ARG A 382 -1.64 14.35 -24.51
CA ARG A 382 -0.55 15.33 -24.69
C ARG A 382 0.82 14.66 -24.63
N ASP A 383 1.07 13.88 -23.59
CA ASP A 383 2.32 13.13 -23.39
C ASP A 383 2.53 12.10 -24.50
N ILE A 384 1.47 11.39 -24.91
CA ILE A 384 1.53 10.39 -25.98
C ILE A 384 1.92 11.06 -27.30
N LEU A 385 1.27 12.15 -27.70
CA LEU A 385 1.56 12.82 -28.97
C LEU A 385 2.92 13.52 -28.94
N ALA A 386 3.34 14.09 -27.81
CA ALA A 386 4.68 14.67 -27.65
C ALA A 386 5.80 13.63 -27.81
N ALA A 387 5.56 12.40 -27.37
CA ALA A 387 6.54 11.32 -27.49
C ALA A 387 6.47 10.58 -28.83
N CYS A 388 5.27 10.44 -29.41
CA CYS A 388 5.05 9.60 -30.59
C CYS A 388 4.95 10.36 -31.91
N GLU A 389 4.55 11.63 -31.92
CA GLU A 389 4.36 12.42 -33.16
C GLU A 389 3.51 11.69 -34.21
N ASN A 390 2.41 11.09 -33.79
CA ASN A 390 1.61 10.14 -34.57
C ASN A 390 0.12 10.52 -34.72
N GLY A 391 -0.19 11.82 -34.59
CA GLY A 391 -1.57 12.25 -34.54
C GLY A 391 -1.79 13.75 -34.31
N LEU A 392 -3.03 14.11 -33.96
CA LEU A 392 -3.44 15.48 -33.60
C LEU A 392 -4.20 15.54 -32.27
N LEU A 393 -4.03 16.65 -31.56
CA LEU A 393 -4.87 17.02 -30.42
C LEU A 393 -6.06 17.86 -30.90
N ILE A 394 -7.19 17.74 -30.19
CA ILE A 394 -8.42 18.51 -30.45
C ILE A 394 -9.04 19.03 -29.15
N ASP A 395 -9.75 20.15 -29.22
CA ASP A 395 -10.81 20.47 -28.25
C ASP A 395 -12.05 19.59 -28.53
N PRO A 396 -12.43 18.66 -27.62
CA PRO A 396 -13.56 17.75 -27.83
C PRO A 396 -14.93 18.45 -27.83
N LEU A 397 -15.00 19.73 -27.44
CA LEU A 397 -16.21 20.56 -27.49
C LEU A 397 -16.31 21.36 -28.80
N ASN A 398 -15.23 21.43 -29.58
CA ASN A 398 -15.18 22.15 -30.85
C ASN A 398 -15.41 21.20 -32.04
N ILE A 399 -16.66 21.16 -32.51
CA ILE A 399 -17.07 20.31 -33.64
C ILE A 399 -16.26 20.56 -34.91
N GLN A 400 -15.95 21.82 -35.23
CA GLN A 400 -15.21 22.17 -36.43
C GLN A 400 -13.76 21.66 -36.38
N GLU A 401 -13.17 21.66 -35.18
CA GLU A 401 -11.81 21.16 -34.96
C GLU A 401 -11.74 19.64 -35.12
N ILE A 402 -12.72 18.90 -34.58
CA ILE A 402 -12.89 17.45 -34.81
C ILE A 402 -12.95 17.18 -36.32
N GLN A 403 -13.80 17.91 -37.05
CA GLN A 403 -13.97 17.71 -38.49
C GLN A 403 -12.68 17.99 -39.28
N ASN A 404 -11.99 19.07 -38.95
CA ASN A 404 -10.75 19.47 -39.61
C ASN A 404 -9.64 18.43 -39.38
N ALA A 405 -9.48 17.94 -38.15
CA ALA A 405 -8.51 16.91 -37.81
C ALA A 405 -8.81 15.60 -38.56
N LEU A 406 -10.07 15.16 -38.59
CA LEU A 406 -10.49 13.95 -39.32
C LEU A 406 -10.24 14.08 -40.82
N ARG A 407 -10.61 15.20 -41.44
CA ARG A 407 -10.34 15.45 -42.87
C ARG A 407 -8.85 15.36 -43.16
N LYS A 408 -8.01 16.06 -42.38
CA LYS A 408 -6.56 16.05 -42.57
C LYS A 408 -6.01 14.63 -42.52
N ALA A 409 -6.42 13.83 -41.53
CA ALA A 409 -5.98 12.44 -41.40
C ALA A 409 -6.41 11.55 -42.57
N LEU A 410 -7.58 11.81 -43.18
CA LEU A 410 -8.13 10.97 -44.24
C LEU A 410 -7.70 11.40 -45.65
N THR A 411 -7.32 12.66 -45.86
CA THR A 411 -6.96 13.18 -47.19
C THR A 411 -5.45 13.25 -47.43
N ASP A 412 -4.65 13.44 -46.39
CA ASP A 412 -3.19 13.57 -46.50
C ASP A 412 -2.51 12.21 -46.28
N LYS A 413 -2.30 11.47 -47.37
CA LYS A 413 -1.75 10.11 -47.33
C LYS A 413 -0.29 10.06 -46.87
N GLU A 414 0.51 11.06 -47.20
CA GLU A 414 1.92 11.13 -46.78
C GLU A 414 2.00 11.35 -45.27
N GLN A 415 1.23 12.31 -44.76
CA GLN A 415 1.15 12.55 -43.32
C GLN A 415 0.59 11.35 -42.56
N TRP A 416 -0.40 10.63 -43.13
CA TRP A 416 -0.92 9.40 -42.53
C TRP A 416 0.16 8.32 -42.40
N GLN A 417 0.97 8.10 -43.44
CA GLN A 417 2.08 7.14 -43.42
C GLN A 417 3.16 7.53 -42.41
N ASN A 418 3.47 8.83 -42.31
CA ASN A 418 4.40 9.35 -41.32
C ASN A 418 3.87 9.10 -39.90
N TRP A 419 2.61 9.41 -39.63
CA TRP A 419 1.99 9.14 -38.32
C TRP A 419 1.93 7.66 -37.98
N SER A 420 1.56 6.81 -38.94
CA SER A 420 1.52 5.36 -38.75
C SER A 420 2.92 4.80 -38.40
N SER A 421 3.94 5.18 -39.18
CA SER A 421 5.33 4.75 -38.95
C SER A 421 5.86 5.24 -37.60
N ASN A 422 5.64 6.52 -37.29
CA ASN A 422 6.01 7.10 -36.02
C ASN A 422 5.32 6.40 -34.84
N GLY A 423 4.02 6.10 -34.96
CA GLY A 423 3.27 5.36 -33.95
C GLY A 423 3.88 3.98 -33.65
N LEU A 424 4.17 3.19 -34.69
CA LEU A 424 4.75 1.87 -34.56
C LEU A 424 6.12 1.88 -33.86
N VAL A 425 6.98 2.83 -34.23
CA VAL A 425 8.34 2.94 -33.69
C VAL A 425 8.32 3.51 -32.26
N ASN A 426 7.63 4.63 -32.06
CA ASN A 426 7.71 5.40 -30.81
C ASN A 426 6.88 4.77 -29.68
N VAL A 427 5.75 4.11 -29.98
CA VAL A 427 5.01 3.37 -28.95
C VAL A 427 5.85 2.22 -28.41
N ARG A 428 6.51 1.46 -29.28
CA ARG A 428 7.42 0.38 -28.84
C ARG A 428 8.56 0.92 -27.98
N LYS A 429 9.09 2.10 -28.33
CA LYS A 429 10.21 2.75 -27.63
C LYS A 429 9.81 3.33 -26.26
N TYR A 430 8.67 4.03 -26.17
CA TYR A 430 8.32 4.83 -24.99
C TYR A 430 7.19 4.26 -24.13
N PHE A 431 6.31 3.44 -24.72
CA PHE A 431 5.07 2.96 -24.12
C PHE A 431 4.94 1.43 -24.19
N SER A 432 6.07 0.70 -24.16
CA SER A 432 6.08 -0.76 -24.00
C SER A 432 6.34 -1.13 -22.54
N TRP A 433 5.85 -2.30 -22.11
CA TRP A 433 6.12 -2.78 -20.76
C TRP A 433 7.62 -3.04 -20.50
N ASN A 434 8.39 -3.39 -21.53
CA ASN A 434 9.85 -3.52 -21.41
C ASN A 434 10.50 -2.16 -21.11
N SER A 435 10.14 -1.11 -21.87
CA SER A 435 10.62 0.27 -21.64
C SER A 435 10.20 0.78 -20.25
N HIS A 436 8.98 0.44 -19.81
CA HIS A 436 8.52 0.72 -18.45
C HIS A 436 9.44 0.08 -17.40
N VAL A 437 9.67 -1.23 -17.51
CA VAL A 437 10.48 -2.00 -16.56
C VAL A 437 11.94 -1.55 -16.54
N GLU A 438 12.53 -1.22 -17.69
CA GLU A 438 13.89 -0.68 -17.78
C GLU A 438 14.02 0.62 -16.98
N LYS A 439 13.17 1.60 -17.25
CA LYS A 439 13.15 2.88 -16.50
C LYS A 439 12.83 2.68 -15.02
N TYR A 440 11.91 1.78 -14.71
CA TYR A 440 11.54 1.43 -13.34
C TYR A 440 12.75 0.89 -12.57
N LEU A 441 13.47 -0.08 -13.14
CA LEU A 441 14.66 -0.66 -12.54
C LEU A 441 15.78 0.37 -12.44
N GLU A 442 16.02 1.20 -13.45
CA GLU A 442 16.98 2.32 -13.37
C GLU A 442 16.74 3.17 -12.12
N LYS A 443 15.48 3.53 -11.81
CA LYS A 443 15.15 4.30 -10.60
C LYS A 443 15.34 3.50 -9.32
N ILE A 444 15.00 2.22 -9.30
CA ILE A 444 15.22 1.36 -8.13
C ILE A 444 16.71 1.24 -7.78
N HIS A 445 17.59 1.16 -8.79
CA HIS A 445 19.04 1.06 -8.56
C HIS A 445 19.63 2.33 -7.91
N LEU A 446 18.94 3.47 -8.02
CA LEU A 446 19.34 4.71 -7.38
C LEU A 446 18.92 4.79 -5.91
N PHE A 447 18.06 3.89 -5.43
CA PHE A 447 17.68 3.90 -4.03
C PHE A 447 18.92 3.62 -3.19
N PRO A 448 19.26 4.53 -2.25
CA PRO A 448 20.38 4.28 -1.37
C PRO A 448 20.12 2.98 -0.60
N GLN A 449 21.18 2.24 -0.26
CA GLN A 449 21.07 1.16 0.73
C GLN A 449 20.58 1.70 2.10
N ARG A 450 20.64 3.03 2.30
CA ARG A 450 20.13 3.75 3.47
C ARG A 450 18.63 3.99 3.38
N ARG A 451 17.99 3.68 4.49
CA ARG A 451 16.56 3.81 4.76
C ARG A 451 16.00 5.20 4.52
N ILE A 452 14.92 5.28 3.75
CA ILE A 452 14.08 6.49 3.68
C ILE A 452 13.29 6.57 4.98
N GLN A 453 13.28 7.75 5.60
CA GLN A 453 12.56 8.01 6.84
C GLN A 453 11.06 7.77 6.67
N SER A 454 10.50 6.91 7.51
CA SER A 454 9.05 6.69 7.58
C SER A 454 8.37 7.90 8.23
N LEU A 455 7.31 8.41 7.60
CA LEU A 455 6.42 9.41 8.22
C LEU A 455 5.70 8.92 9.48
N LEU A 456 5.67 7.62 9.72
CA LEU A 456 5.11 7.05 10.95
C LEU A 456 6.11 7.10 12.11
N SER A 457 7.33 7.55 11.87
CA SER A 457 8.29 7.89 12.92
C SER A 457 7.87 9.17 13.62
N PRO A 458 7.90 9.22 14.97
CA PRO A 458 7.70 10.47 15.70
C PRO A 458 8.94 11.38 15.65
N LEU A 459 10.07 10.88 15.12
CA LEU A 459 11.34 11.60 15.10
C LEU A 459 11.54 12.36 13.79
N PRO A 460 12.09 13.59 13.83
CA PRO A 460 12.34 14.41 12.63
C PRO A 460 13.54 13.91 11.82
N ALA A 461 14.43 13.11 12.41
CA ALA A 461 15.49 12.38 11.73
C ALA A 461 15.67 11.01 12.40
N SER A 462 16.27 10.04 11.69
CA SER A 462 16.63 8.77 12.31
C SER A 462 17.80 9.00 13.27
N PRO A 463 17.75 8.48 14.51
CA PRO A 463 18.88 8.54 15.45
C PRO A 463 20.19 7.94 14.88
N ALA A 464 20.08 7.11 13.84
CA ALA A 464 21.20 6.46 13.19
C ALA A 464 22.08 7.40 12.34
N THR A 465 21.66 8.63 12.01
CA THR A 465 22.45 9.51 11.12
C THR A 465 23.64 10.16 11.80
N ASP A 466 23.57 10.40 13.11
CA ASP A 466 24.50 11.32 13.78
C ASP A 466 25.67 10.61 14.48
N HIS A 467 25.58 9.27 14.65
CA HIS A 467 26.59 8.45 15.33
C HIS A 467 26.94 7.15 14.58
N PRO A 468 27.77 7.21 13.52
CA PRO A 468 28.10 6.06 12.69
C PRO A 468 28.81 4.91 13.43
N GLU A 469 29.46 5.18 14.58
CA GLU A 469 30.14 4.17 15.40
C GLU A 469 29.20 3.41 16.36
N TRP A 470 28.01 3.97 16.64
CA TRP A 470 26.94 3.35 17.44
C TRP A 470 26.05 2.41 16.61
N ASN A 471 26.09 2.54 15.29
CA ASN A 471 25.35 1.74 14.33
C ASN A 471 25.94 0.32 14.18
N VAL A 472 25.39 -0.65 14.91
CA VAL A 472 25.37 -2.05 14.44
C VAL A 472 24.77 -2.05 13.02
N PRO A 473 25.28 -2.87 12.07
CA PRO A 473 24.91 -2.79 10.66
C PRO A 473 23.40 -2.67 10.43
N ASP A 474 23.07 -1.94 9.36
CA ASP A 474 21.78 -1.48 8.82
C ASP A 474 20.68 -2.57 8.62
N THR A 475 20.84 -3.74 9.25
CA THR A 475 19.97 -4.90 9.14
C THR A 475 18.89 -4.85 10.21
N ASN A 476 17.67 -4.50 9.80
CA ASN A 476 16.50 -4.66 10.65
C ASN A 476 16.23 -6.16 10.76
N ARG A 477 16.36 -6.69 11.97
CA ARG A 477 16.22 -8.13 12.21
C ARG A 477 14.77 -8.53 12.38
N LEU A 478 13.86 -7.58 12.66
CA LEU A 478 12.43 -7.87 12.85
C LEU A 478 11.84 -8.84 11.82
N PRO A 479 12.13 -8.76 10.50
CA PRO A 479 11.47 -9.59 9.51
C PRO A 479 12.01 -11.03 9.45
N THR A 480 13.23 -11.25 9.94
CA THR A 480 13.87 -12.58 9.97
C THR A 480 14.01 -13.12 11.39
N ALA A 481 13.71 -12.32 12.40
CA ALA A 481 13.80 -12.69 13.80
C ALA A 481 12.84 -13.84 14.12
N ASP A 482 13.37 -14.90 14.71
CA ASP A 482 12.60 -16.07 15.13
C ASP A 482 12.34 -16.09 16.63
N ARG A 483 12.97 -15.18 17.40
CA ARG A 483 12.85 -14.99 18.85
C ARG A 483 13.24 -13.56 19.23
N PHE A 484 12.91 -13.14 20.45
CA PHE A 484 13.22 -11.81 20.99
C PHE A 484 13.83 -11.87 22.39
N LEU A 485 14.85 -11.04 22.61
CA LEU A 485 15.32 -10.65 23.94
C LEU A 485 14.76 -9.26 24.24
N VAL A 486 13.93 -9.12 25.27
CA VAL A 486 13.31 -7.84 25.66
C VAL A 486 13.70 -7.48 27.08
N CYS A 487 14.39 -6.35 27.28
CA CYS A 487 14.91 -5.97 28.59
C CYS A 487 14.28 -4.68 29.10
N GLU A 488 14.00 -4.61 30.40
CA GLU A 488 13.89 -3.32 31.09
C GLU A 488 15.26 -2.63 31.14
N ILE A 489 15.27 -1.30 31.17
CA ILE A 489 16.48 -0.51 31.27
C ILE A 489 16.94 -0.45 32.72
N ASP A 490 16.11 0.15 33.56
CA ASP A 490 16.49 0.56 34.91
C ASP A 490 16.73 -0.67 35.80
N ASN A 491 17.90 -0.68 36.45
CA ASN A 491 18.34 -1.75 37.35
C ASN A 491 18.27 -3.16 36.72
N THR A 492 18.25 -3.27 35.39
CA THR A 492 18.12 -4.53 34.66
C THR A 492 19.15 -4.63 33.54
N LEU A 493 18.99 -3.86 32.46
CA LEU A 493 19.97 -3.85 31.38
C LEU A 493 21.20 -3.00 31.74
N LEU A 494 20.97 -1.83 32.34
CA LEU A 494 22.01 -0.84 32.62
C LEU A 494 22.40 -0.83 34.10
N GLY A 495 23.67 -0.54 34.39
CA GLY A 495 24.24 -0.47 35.75
C GLY A 495 25.68 -0.97 35.83
N ASP A 496 26.10 -1.84 34.90
CA ASP A 496 27.45 -2.36 34.79
C ASP A 496 27.90 -2.33 33.31
N LYS A 497 28.96 -1.58 33.02
CA LYS A 497 29.47 -1.40 31.64
C LYS A 497 30.12 -2.66 31.08
N GLU A 498 30.86 -3.41 31.89
CA GLU A 498 31.51 -4.64 31.44
C GLU A 498 30.45 -5.69 31.09
N ALA A 499 29.44 -5.83 31.96
CA ALA A 499 28.32 -6.75 31.74
C ALA A 499 27.58 -6.44 30.43
N LEU A 500 27.30 -5.15 30.20
CA LEU A 500 26.60 -4.67 29.00
C LEU A 500 27.41 -4.94 27.72
N GLU A 501 28.71 -4.66 27.74
CA GLU A 501 29.61 -4.93 26.61
C GLU A 501 29.65 -6.41 26.25
N LYS A 502 29.74 -7.30 27.26
CA LYS A 502 29.69 -8.75 27.02
C LYS A 502 28.35 -9.21 26.47
N LEU A 503 27.24 -8.68 26.98
CA LEU A 503 25.91 -8.97 26.43
C LEU A 503 25.79 -8.56 24.97
N ILE A 504 26.24 -7.35 24.61
CA ILE A 504 26.25 -6.85 23.23
C ILE A 504 27.10 -7.77 22.32
N GLN A 505 28.29 -8.17 22.78
CA GLN A 505 29.16 -9.09 22.03
C GLN A 505 28.50 -10.45 21.82
N ARG A 506 27.87 -11.01 22.86
CA ARG A 506 27.15 -12.29 22.79
C ARG A 506 26.01 -12.22 21.77
N ILE A 507 25.16 -11.18 21.83
CA ILE A 507 24.06 -10.97 20.86
C ILE A 507 24.60 -10.83 19.43
N ARG A 508 25.74 -10.15 19.25
CA ARG A 508 26.36 -9.97 17.93
C ARG A 508 26.89 -11.28 17.36
N ASN A 509 27.49 -12.12 18.20
CA ASN A 509 28.17 -13.35 17.78
C ASN A 509 27.22 -14.55 17.61
N GLU A 510 26.14 -14.62 18.39
CA GLU A 510 25.26 -15.81 18.45
C GLU A 510 23.79 -15.49 18.16
N GLY A 511 23.36 -14.24 18.38
CA GLY A 511 21.96 -13.81 18.25
C GLY A 511 21.53 -13.42 16.84
N HIS A 512 22.02 -14.08 15.78
CA HIS A 512 21.78 -13.68 14.39
C HIS A 512 20.29 -13.65 14.00
N THR A 513 19.47 -14.54 14.57
CA THR A 513 18.01 -14.59 14.37
C THR A 513 17.22 -14.00 15.55
N THR A 514 17.89 -13.32 16.48
CA THR A 514 17.25 -12.74 17.66
C THR A 514 17.03 -11.25 17.44
N GLY A 515 15.76 -10.82 17.58
CA GLY A 515 15.41 -9.41 17.69
C GLY A 515 15.71 -8.89 19.10
N VAL A 516 16.21 -7.66 19.19
CA VAL A 516 16.50 -7.01 20.47
C VAL A 516 15.43 -5.98 20.79
N GLY A 517 14.86 -6.05 21.99
CA GLY A 517 13.79 -5.16 22.43
C GLY A 517 14.09 -4.50 23.77
N ILE A 518 13.48 -3.34 23.99
CA ILE A 518 13.41 -2.68 25.29
C ILE A 518 11.95 -2.57 25.70
N ALA A 519 11.65 -2.85 26.97
CA ALA A 519 10.35 -2.59 27.56
C ALA A 519 10.51 -1.79 28.85
N THR A 520 10.14 -0.50 28.82
CA THR A 520 10.41 0.46 29.89
C THR A 520 9.24 1.33 30.32
N GLY A 521 9.26 1.77 31.57
CA GLY A 521 8.37 2.82 32.10
C GLY A 521 8.67 4.22 31.55
N ARG A 522 9.90 4.42 31.05
CA ARG A 522 10.40 5.70 30.53
C ARG A 522 9.72 6.14 29.24
N THR A 523 9.77 7.43 28.94
CA THR A 523 9.36 7.97 27.65
C THR A 523 10.32 7.55 26.55
N LEU A 524 9.90 7.66 25.29
CA LEU A 524 10.75 7.37 24.13
C LEU A 524 12.04 8.20 24.15
N GLU A 525 11.94 9.49 24.43
CA GLU A 525 13.05 10.43 24.39
C GLU A 525 14.09 10.11 25.48
N SER A 526 13.61 9.84 26.70
CA SER A 526 14.49 9.40 27.79
C SER A 526 15.12 8.03 27.49
N THR A 527 14.37 7.13 26.88
CA THR A 527 14.87 5.80 26.47
C THR A 527 16.03 5.96 25.49
N LEU A 528 15.83 6.72 24.42
CA LEU A 528 16.86 6.94 23.39
C LEU A 528 18.12 7.59 23.97
N SER A 529 17.96 8.61 24.81
CA SER A 529 19.09 9.29 25.46
C SER A 529 19.92 8.34 26.33
N MET A 530 19.29 7.41 27.05
CA MET A 530 20.02 6.43 27.85
C MET A 530 20.74 5.39 27.00
N LEU A 531 20.10 4.90 25.93
CA LEU A 531 20.73 3.93 25.03
C LEU A 531 21.96 4.55 24.34
N GLU A 532 21.89 5.84 23.99
CA GLU A 532 23.00 6.61 23.45
C GLU A 532 24.14 6.76 24.47
N GLU A 533 23.83 7.22 25.69
CA GLU A 533 24.82 7.41 26.78
C GLU A 533 25.59 6.11 27.08
N TRP A 534 24.88 4.99 27.13
CA TRP A 534 25.45 3.68 27.42
C TRP A 534 25.95 2.93 26.18
N ARG A 535 25.88 3.56 25.00
CA ARG A 535 26.28 3.00 23.70
C ARG A 535 25.64 1.64 23.41
N PHE A 536 24.40 1.43 23.83
CA PHE A 536 23.66 0.20 23.55
C PHE A 536 23.07 0.26 22.13
N PRO A 537 23.27 -0.77 21.28
CA PRO A 537 22.77 -0.78 19.91
C PRO A 537 21.28 -0.45 19.80
N MET A 538 20.91 0.22 18.72
CA MET A 538 19.52 0.58 18.46
C MET A 538 18.61 -0.68 18.48
N PRO A 539 17.60 -0.74 19.35
CA PRO A 539 16.72 -1.91 19.44
C PRO A 539 15.83 -2.06 18.20
N ASP A 540 15.48 -3.30 17.89
CA ASP A 540 14.47 -3.65 16.90
C ASP A 540 13.05 -3.33 17.40
N LEU A 541 12.83 -3.36 18.72
CA LEU A 541 11.54 -3.14 19.36
C LEU A 541 11.70 -2.20 20.56
N LEU A 542 10.88 -1.15 20.64
CA LEU A 542 10.77 -0.32 21.84
C LEU A 542 9.33 -0.37 22.33
N ILE A 543 9.16 -0.74 23.59
CA ILE A 543 7.91 -0.67 24.34
C ILE A 543 8.15 0.35 25.45
N THR A 544 7.60 1.55 25.32
CA THR A 544 7.88 2.65 26.25
C THR A 544 6.62 3.03 27.01
N SER A 545 6.76 3.97 27.95
CA SER A 545 5.63 4.54 28.68
C SER A 545 4.80 3.45 29.38
N ALA A 546 5.50 2.52 30.03
CA ALA A 546 4.93 1.38 30.74
C ALA A 546 4.07 0.44 29.87
N GLY A 547 4.36 0.39 28.56
CA GLY A 547 3.67 -0.45 27.59
C GLY A 547 2.52 0.22 26.86
N SER A 548 2.31 1.53 27.04
CA SER A 548 1.29 2.27 26.29
C SER A 548 1.74 2.66 24.88
N GLU A 549 3.02 2.51 24.55
CA GLU A 549 3.61 2.90 23.27
C GLU A 549 4.50 1.78 22.73
N ILE A 550 4.45 1.53 21.41
CA ILE A 550 5.25 0.54 20.72
C ILE A 550 5.87 1.18 19.47
N TYR A 551 7.17 0.96 19.27
CA TYR A 551 7.93 1.41 18.11
C TYR A 551 8.78 0.28 17.54
N TYR A 552 8.95 0.30 16.20
CA TYR A 552 9.70 -0.73 15.48
C TYR A 552 10.88 -0.17 14.70
N GLY A 553 11.96 -0.94 14.75
CA GLY A 553 13.16 -0.79 13.93
C GLY A 553 13.93 0.50 14.20
N PRO A 554 15.05 0.69 13.50
CA PRO A 554 15.92 1.85 13.68
C PRO A 554 15.28 3.18 13.24
N GLN A 555 14.16 3.12 12.51
CA GLN A 555 13.39 4.31 12.14
C GLN A 555 12.38 4.73 13.22
N ILE A 556 12.19 3.96 14.29
CA ILE A 556 11.22 4.25 15.36
C ILE A 556 9.80 4.41 14.81
N VAL A 557 9.35 3.42 14.04
CA VAL A 557 8.00 3.46 13.45
C VAL A 557 6.95 3.17 14.51
N THR A 558 6.05 4.12 14.74
CA THR A 558 4.96 3.99 15.72
C THR A 558 3.95 2.89 15.32
N ASP A 559 3.58 2.02 16.26
CA ASP A 559 2.46 1.10 16.08
C ASP A 559 1.11 1.82 16.28
N THR A 560 0.58 2.38 15.20
CA THR A 560 -0.73 3.06 15.23
C THR A 560 -1.90 2.10 15.52
N SER A 561 -1.77 0.82 15.19
CA SER A 561 -2.79 -0.20 15.48
C SER A 561 -2.86 -0.51 16.98
N TRP A 562 -1.71 -0.54 17.67
CA TRP A 562 -1.65 -0.64 19.13
C TRP A 562 -2.34 0.55 19.81
N GLN A 563 -2.06 1.78 19.36
CA GLN A 563 -2.71 2.98 19.88
C GLN A 563 -4.23 2.93 19.76
N LYS A 564 -4.75 2.50 18.60
CA LYS A 564 -6.20 2.29 18.40
C LYS A 564 -6.74 1.20 19.32
N HIS A 565 -6.01 0.10 19.50
CA HIS A 565 -6.41 -1.03 20.33
C HIS A 565 -6.57 -0.65 21.82
N ILE A 566 -5.58 0.05 22.37
CA ILE A 566 -5.57 0.44 23.79
C ILE A 566 -6.41 1.67 24.08
N GLY A 567 -6.63 2.56 23.09
CA GLY A 567 -7.33 3.83 23.29
C GLY A 567 -8.83 3.71 23.59
N TYR A 568 -9.41 2.51 23.48
CA TYR A 568 -10.82 2.28 23.77
C TYR A 568 -11.16 2.66 25.23
N GLN A 569 -12.10 3.59 25.41
CA GLN A 569 -12.55 4.15 26.70
C GLN A 569 -11.48 4.89 27.52
N TRP A 570 -10.32 5.19 26.94
CA TRP A 570 -9.31 5.99 27.62
C TRP A 570 -9.72 7.46 27.71
N GLN A 571 -9.73 8.01 28.92
CA GLN A 571 -10.20 9.39 29.20
C GLN A 571 -9.20 10.12 30.12
N ALA A 572 -8.05 10.51 29.59
CA ALA A 572 -6.95 11.11 30.35
C ALA A 572 -7.38 12.31 31.21
N GLU A 573 -8.14 13.25 30.65
CA GLU A 573 -8.59 14.44 31.38
C GLU A 573 -9.57 14.13 32.51
N ALA A 574 -10.49 13.19 32.30
CA ALA A 574 -11.40 12.74 33.35
C ALA A 574 -10.66 12.01 34.48
N ILE A 575 -9.61 11.25 34.15
CA ILE A 575 -8.72 10.61 35.13
C ILE A 575 -7.99 11.69 35.94
N ARG A 576 -7.39 12.69 35.28
CA ARG A 576 -6.73 13.82 35.97
C ARG A 576 -7.67 14.52 36.93
N ALA A 577 -8.91 14.79 36.50
CA ALA A 577 -9.93 15.41 37.34
C ALA A 577 -10.30 14.54 38.56
N ALA A 578 -10.46 13.23 38.38
CA ALA A 578 -10.83 12.30 39.45
C ALA A 578 -9.70 12.11 40.49
N MET A 579 -8.44 12.24 40.07
CA MET A 579 -7.25 12.06 40.93
C MET A 579 -6.87 13.31 41.72
N LYS A 580 -7.29 14.51 41.28
CA LYS A 580 -6.84 15.81 41.81
C LYS A 580 -6.97 15.98 43.33
N ASN A 581 -7.99 15.37 43.94
CA ASN A 581 -8.33 15.56 45.36
C ASN A 581 -7.96 14.35 46.23
N ILE A 582 -7.19 13.39 45.71
CA ILE A 582 -6.75 12.25 46.50
C ILE A 582 -5.59 12.69 47.40
N PRO A 583 -5.68 12.56 48.73
CA PRO A 583 -4.59 12.92 49.63
C PRO A 583 -3.30 12.17 49.27
N GLY A 584 -2.15 12.84 49.36
CA GLY A 584 -0.84 12.20 49.14
C GLY A 584 -0.55 11.79 47.70
N VAL A 585 -1.37 12.17 46.71
CA VAL A 585 -1.13 11.87 45.29
C VAL A 585 -0.94 13.18 44.51
N GLU A 586 0.23 13.35 43.90
CA GLU A 586 0.62 14.55 43.17
C GLU A 586 0.93 14.22 41.71
N LEU A 587 0.50 15.07 40.77
CA LEU A 587 0.76 14.85 39.34
C LEU A 587 2.24 15.07 39.03
N GLN A 588 2.87 14.14 38.29
CA GLN A 588 4.24 14.33 37.83
C GLN A 588 4.34 15.42 36.75
N PRO A 589 5.54 16.00 36.52
CA PRO A 589 5.79 17.01 35.47
C PRO A 589 5.33 16.59 34.07
N GLU A 590 5.17 17.56 33.17
CA GLU A 590 4.65 17.35 31.81
C GLU A 590 5.46 16.33 31.01
N GLU A 591 6.78 16.30 31.23
CA GLU A 591 7.73 15.40 30.59
C GLU A 591 7.46 13.91 30.91
N ALA A 592 6.81 13.63 32.04
CA ALA A 592 6.43 12.27 32.45
C ALA A 592 5.03 11.84 31.97
N GLN A 593 4.27 12.76 31.37
CA GLN A 593 2.91 12.52 30.88
C GLN A 593 2.93 12.12 29.41
N ARG A 594 2.02 11.21 29.01
CA ARG A 594 1.88 10.78 27.60
C ARG A 594 0.42 10.66 27.21
N LYS A 595 0.16 10.54 25.92
CA LYS A 595 -1.21 10.38 25.38
C LYS A 595 -2.00 9.25 26.06
N PHE A 596 -1.33 8.14 26.34
CA PHE A 596 -1.91 6.95 26.98
C PHE A 596 -1.27 6.61 28.34
N LYS A 597 -0.69 7.61 29.03
CA LYS A 597 -0.14 7.44 30.37
C LYS A 597 -0.31 8.71 31.21
N VAL A 598 -0.88 8.58 32.40
CA VAL A 598 -0.93 9.65 33.40
C VAL A 598 -0.14 9.23 34.64
N SER A 599 0.88 10.00 35.00
CA SER A 599 1.88 9.61 35.99
C SER A 599 1.77 10.49 37.24
N TYR A 600 1.85 9.88 38.43
CA TYR A 600 1.72 10.54 39.74
C TYR A 600 2.86 10.16 40.68
N PHE A 601 3.22 11.06 41.59
CA PHE A 601 3.94 10.77 42.83
C PHE A 601 2.95 10.39 43.93
N VAL A 602 3.31 9.42 44.76
CA VAL A 602 2.49 8.93 45.87
C VAL A 602 3.30 8.96 47.17
N ASP A 603 2.77 9.66 48.17
CA ASP A 603 3.25 9.65 49.56
C ASP A 603 2.50 8.55 50.32
N GLU A 604 3.14 7.39 50.54
CA GLU A 604 2.53 6.23 51.21
C GLU A 604 1.99 6.54 52.62
N ALA A 605 2.54 7.55 53.30
CA ALA A 605 2.08 7.93 54.64
C ALA A 605 0.72 8.66 54.62
N LYS A 606 0.35 9.26 53.48
CA LYS A 606 -0.87 10.08 53.33
C LYS A 606 -1.87 9.50 52.34
N ALA A 607 -1.40 8.74 51.35
CA ALA A 607 -2.23 8.24 50.29
C ALA A 607 -3.11 7.06 50.71
N PRO A 608 -4.34 6.96 50.19
CA PRO A 608 -5.11 5.72 50.26
C PRO A 608 -4.30 4.58 49.65
N ASN A 609 -4.54 3.35 50.11
CA ASN A 609 -3.84 2.20 49.51
C ASN A 609 -4.16 2.09 48.00
N PHE A 610 -3.24 1.48 47.25
CA PHE A 610 -3.36 1.35 45.79
C PHE A 610 -4.72 0.78 45.33
N ARG A 611 -5.28 -0.19 46.06
CA ARG A 611 -6.58 -0.80 45.74
C ARG A 611 -7.75 0.19 45.88
N GLU A 612 -7.68 1.12 46.82
CA GLU A 612 -8.68 2.17 47.03
C GLU A 612 -8.64 3.23 45.93
N ILE A 613 -7.45 3.64 45.50
CA ILE A 613 -7.28 4.56 44.36
C ILE A 613 -7.90 3.95 43.09
N ILE A 614 -7.61 2.68 42.79
CA ILE A 614 -8.19 2.00 41.63
C ILE A 614 -9.71 1.80 41.78
N ARG A 615 -10.21 1.55 43.00
CA ARG A 615 -11.65 1.45 43.28
C ARG A 615 -12.34 2.80 43.08
N HIS A 616 -11.71 3.91 43.47
CA HIS A 616 -12.21 5.26 43.25
C HIS A 616 -12.41 5.53 41.76
N LEU A 617 -11.39 5.32 40.93
CA LEU A 617 -11.49 5.49 39.47
C LEU A 617 -12.57 4.60 38.85
N ARG A 618 -12.72 3.36 39.33
CA ARG A 618 -13.78 2.45 38.87
C ARG A 618 -15.19 2.97 39.19
N ARG A 619 -15.40 3.59 40.37
CA ARG A 619 -16.70 4.21 40.74
C ARG A 619 -17.04 5.39 39.82
N HIS A 620 -16.02 6.06 39.30
CA HIS A 620 -16.17 7.11 38.29
C HIS A 620 -16.28 6.59 36.85
N GLN A 621 -16.38 5.27 36.64
CA GLN A 621 -16.45 4.64 35.32
C GLN A 621 -15.22 4.94 34.44
N LEU A 622 -14.05 5.07 35.08
CA LEU A 622 -12.77 5.30 34.41
C LEU A 622 -11.93 4.02 34.49
N PRO A 623 -12.07 3.10 33.51
CA PRO A 623 -11.31 1.85 33.50
C PRO A 623 -9.84 2.12 33.18
N VAL A 624 -8.98 1.93 34.18
CA VAL A 624 -7.53 2.07 34.03
C VAL A 624 -6.81 0.87 34.64
N LYS A 625 -5.60 0.63 34.14
CA LYS A 625 -4.63 -0.22 34.83
C LYS A 625 -3.67 0.69 35.59
N GLY A 626 -3.52 0.42 36.88
CA GLY A 626 -2.51 1.09 37.71
C GLY A 626 -1.23 0.28 37.75
N ILE A 627 -0.10 0.96 37.62
CA ILE A 627 1.24 0.42 37.72
C ILE A 627 1.93 1.19 38.84
N TYR A 628 2.29 0.49 39.90
CA TYR A 628 2.96 1.07 41.06
C TYR A 628 4.40 0.58 41.10
N SER A 629 5.36 1.48 41.31
CA SER A 629 6.78 1.14 41.30
C SER A 629 7.60 2.00 42.25
N HIS A 630 8.65 1.39 42.80
CA HIS A 630 9.62 2.04 43.70
C HIS A 630 8.97 2.72 44.91
N ASN A 631 7.82 2.21 45.37
CA ASN A 631 7.05 2.75 46.50
C ASN A 631 6.71 4.25 46.42
N MET A 632 6.74 4.87 45.24
CA MET A 632 6.45 6.30 45.09
C MET A 632 5.85 6.70 43.75
N TYR A 633 5.97 5.88 42.70
CA TYR A 633 5.45 6.22 41.37
C TYR A 633 4.17 5.43 41.08
N LEU A 634 3.13 6.15 40.65
CA LEU A 634 1.88 5.57 40.17
C LEU A 634 1.62 6.01 38.73
N ASP A 635 1.74 5.06 37.81
CA ASP A 635 1.39 5.24 36.40
C ASP A 635 0.00 4.65 36.14
N LEU A 636 -0.89 5.46 35.58
CA LEU A 636 -2.20 5.03 35.09
C LEU A 636 -2.14 4.93 33.57
N VAL A 637 -2.48 3.76 33.04
CA VAL A 637 -2.53 3.46 31.60
C VAL A 637 -3.89 2.86 31.22
N PRO A 638 -4.24 2.79 29.92
CA PRO A 638 -5.46 2.11 29.50
C PRO A 638 -5.54 0.69 30.07
N ILE A 639 -6.75 0.23 30.37
CA ILE A 639 -6.96 -1.10 30.99
C ILE A 639 -6.36 -2.26 30.18
N ARG A 640 -6.19 -2.08 28.86
CA ARG A 640 -5.61 -3.05 27.91
C ARG A 640 -4.10 -2.88 27.70
N ALA A 641 -3.46 -1.96 28.42
CA ALA A 641 -2.05 -1.65 28.24
C ALA A 641 -1.22 -2.09 29.46
N SER A 642 -0.10 -2.74 29.18
CA SER A 642 1.04 -2.96 30.07
C SER A 642 2.21 -3.47 29.25
N LYS A 643 3.42 -3.53 29.82
CA LYS A 643 4.56 -4.17 29.16
C LYS A 643 4.26 -5.60 28.72
N GLY A 644 3.60 -6.39 29.57
CA GLY A 644 3.18 -7.75 29.23
C GLY A 644 2.10 -7.83 28.14
N ASP A 645 1.14 -6.91 28.11
CA ASP A 645 0.11 -6.86 27.07
C ASP A 645 0.70 -6.44 25.71
N ALA A 646 1.63 -5.47 25.73
CA ALA A 646 2.37 -5.03 24.55
C ALA A 646 3.22 -6.16 23.95
N ILE A 647 3.95 -6.93 24.76
CA ILE A 647 4.73 -8.09 24.29
C ILE A 647 3.83 -9.14 23.64
N ARG A 648 2.66 -9.45 24.23
CA ARG A 648 1.70 -10.40 23.64
C ARG A 648 1.14 -9.89 22.32
N TYR A 649 0.85 -8.60 22.24
CA TYR A 649 0.39 -7.98 21.00
C TYR A 649 1.47 -8.08 19.90
N VAL A 650 2.73 -7.77 20.23
CA VAL A 650 3.88 -7.91 19.31
C VAL A 650 4.04 -9.37 18.87
N ALA A 651 3.99 -10.33 19.81
CA ALA A 651 4.08 -11.75 19.51
C ALA A 651 2.99 -12.19 18.51
N LEU A 652 1.75 -11.77 18.71
CA LEU A 652 0.63 -12.06 17.81
C LEU A 652 0.80 -11.41 16.43
N LYS A 653 1.20 -10.12 16.39
CA LYS A 653 1.37 -9.36 15.16
C LYS A 653 2.47 -9.94 14.29
N TRP A 654 3.61 -10.28 14.89
CA TRP A 654 4.78 -10.83 14.20
C TRP A 654 4.74 -12.36 14.04
N GLY A 655 3.66 -13.02 14.51
CA GLY A 655 3.47 -14.45 14.34
C GLY A 655 4.51 -15.29 15.08
N LEU A 656 4.94 -14.85 16.26
CA LEU A 656 5.90 -15.54 17.12
C LEU A 656 5.22 -16.08 18.37
N PRO A 657 5.53 -17.33 18.80
CA PRO A 657 5.08 -17.83 20.10
C PRO A 657 5.67 -16.99 21.23
N VAL A 658 4.87 -16.72 22.28
CA VAL A 658 5.32 -15.93 23.45
C VAL A 658 6.48 -16.60 24.19
N GLN A 659 6.62 -17.92 24.08
CA GLN A 659 7.74 -18.70 24.63
C GLN A 659 9.07 -18.45 23.91
N ARG A 660 9.05 -17.72 22.79
CA ARG A 660 10.25 -17.26 22.09
C ARG A 660 10.66 -15.83 22.50
N PHE A 661 10.06 -15.30 23.55
CA PHE A 661 10.43 -14.02 24.14
C PHE A 661 11.13 -14.30 25.48
N LEU A 662 12.41 -13.99 25.56
CA LEU A 662 13.15 -13.88 26.82
C LEU A 662 13.00 -12.45 27.33
N VAL A 663 12.46 -12.28 28.52
CA VAL A 663 12.16 -10.96 29.11
C VAL A 663 12.91 -10.78 30.43
N ALA A 664 13.60 -9.65 30.58
CA ALA A 664 14.39 -9.34 31.76
C ALA A 664 13.80 -8.15 32.53
N GLY A 665 13.70 -8.26 33.85
CA GLY A 665 13.21 -7.19 34.71
C GLY A 665 13.72 -7.30 36.16
N ALA A 666 13.50 -6.24 36.94
CA ALA A 666 14.00 -6.10 38.30
C ALA A 666 13.00 -5.46 39.28
N SER A 667 11.84 -5.00 38.82
CA SER A 667 10.89 -4.19 39.60
C SER A 667 9.43 -4.60 39.41
N GLY A 668 8.53 -4.13 40.27
CA GLY A 668 7.09 -4.42 40.20
C GLY A 668 6.43 -4.04 38.87
N ASN A 669 6.96 -3.03 38.16
CA ASN A 669 6.49 -2.65 36.83
C ASN A 669 6.72 -3.77 35.78
N ASP A 670 7.72 -4.63 36.01
CA ASP A 670 8.08 -5.74 35.12
C ASP A 670 7.20 -6.97 35.29
N GLU A 671 6.41 -7.03 36.36
CA GLU A 671 5.64 -8.22 36.76
C GLU A 671 4.79 -8.78 35.61
N THR A 672 4.11 -7.91 34.87
CA THR A 672 3.20 -8.32 33.79
C THR A 672 3.89 -8.99 32.61
N MET A 673 5.14 -8.59 32.32
CA MET A 673 5.91 -9.22 31.26
C MET A 673 6.62 -10.48 31.75
N LEU A 674 7.12 -10.50 33.00
CA LEU A 674 7.77 -11.67 33.61
C LEU A 674 6.80 -12.82 33.85
N GLY A 675 5.60 -12.54 34.37
CA GLY A 675 4.50 -13.52 34.52
C GLY A 675 3.78 -13.85 33.21
N GLY A 676 4.40 -13.53 32.06
CA GLY A 676 3.77 -13.43 30.75
C GLY A 676 3.49 -14.74 30.02
N ASN A 677 3.93 -15.90 30.55
CA ASN A 677 4.25 -17.13 29.80
C ASN A 677 5.41 -16.95 28.79
N THR A 678 6.21 -15.92 28.99
CA THR A 678 7.52 -15.70 28.37
C THR A 678 8.59 -16.51 29.12
N LEU A 679 9.82 -16.54 28.60
CA LEU A 679 10.98 -16.96 29.38
C LEU A 679 11.37 -15.75 30.26
N GLY A 680 11.08 -15.79 31.55
CA GLY A 680 11.34 -14.68 32.46
C GLY A 680 12.72 -14.77 33.11
N VAL A 681 13.41 -13.65 33.25
CA VAL A 681 14.56 -13.50 34.14
C VAL A 681 14.38 -12.31 35.09
N VAL A 682 14.56 -12.59 36.37
CA VAL A 682 14.72 -11.60 37.44
C VAL A 682 16.20 -11.49 37.76
N VAL A 683 16.81 -10.33 37.51
CA VAL A 683 18.24 -10.09 37.77
C VAL A 683 18.53 -9.93 39.26
N GLY A 684 19.76 -10.21 39.70
CA GLY A 684 20.12 -10.34 41.13
C GLY A 684 19.88 -9.10 42.00
N ASN A 685 19.87 -7.91 41.43
CA ASN A 685 19.66 -6.62 42.12
C ASN A 685 18.18 -6.16 42.08
N TYR A 686 17.24 -7.11 42.07
CA TYR A 686 15.80 -6.84 41.99
C TYR A 686 15.20 -6.26 43.29
N SER A 687 14.04 -5.61 43.16
CA SER A 687 13.26 -5.09 44.30
C SER A 687 12.36 -6.17 44.91
N GLN A 688 12.09 -6.07 46.21
CA GLN A 688 11.27 -7.04 46.95
C GLN A 688 9.85 -7.22 46.38
N GLU A 689 9.36 -6.25 45.60
CA GLU A 689 8.04 -6.26 44.94
C GLU A 689 7.82 -7.50 44.06
N ILE A 690 8.88 -8.03 43.42
CA ILE A 690 8.79 -9.17 42.51
C ILE A 690 9.20 -10.51 43.11
N GLU A 691 9.52 -10.56 44.41
CA GLU A 691 9.84 -11.81 45.14
C GLU A 691 8.74 -12.86 45.00
N LYS A 692 7.48 -12.42 44.94
CA LYS A 692 6.29 -13.26 44.75
C LYS A 692 6.30 -14.09 43.46
N LEU A 693 7.15 -13.75 42.49
CA LEU A 693 7.32 -14.51 41.26
C LEU A 693 8.25 -15.72 41.42
N ARG A 694 8.91 -15.87 42.58
CA ARG A 694 9.78 -17.03 42.85
C ARG A 694 8.98 -18.32 42.85
N GLY A 695 9.52 -19.35 42.19
CA GLY A 695 8.88 -20.66 42.07
C GLY A 695 7.96 -20.80 40.85
N TYR A 696 7.74 -19.74 40.07
CA TYR A 696 7.05 -19.86 38.79
C TYR A 696 7.93 -20.63 37.79
N PRO A 697 7.43 -21.68 37.12
CA PRO A 697 8.27 -22.60 36.33
C PRO A 697 9.07 -21.97 35.18
N GLN A 698 8.60 -20.86 34.63
CA GLN A 698 9.19 -20.17 33.47
C GLN A 698 9.98 -18.92 33.87
N ILE A 699 10.21 -18.69 35.17
CA ILE A 699 10.91 -17.52 35.68
C ILE A 699 12.19 -17.96 36.38
N TYR A 700 13.30 -17.47 35.87
CA TYR A 700 14.62 -17.71 36.41
C TYR A 700 15.05 -16.52 37.28
N PHE A 701 15.48 -16.80 38.52
CA PHE A 701 16.07 -15.80 39.41
C PHE A 701 17.58 -15.92 39.32
N ALA A 702 18.20 -14.97 38.63
CA ALA A 702 19.63 -14.94 38.41
C ALA A 702 20.38 -14.48 39.66
N GLN A 703 21.62 -14.94 39.82
CA GLN A 703 22.53 -14.41 40.83
C GLN A 703 23.24 -13.13 40.34
N GLY A 704 23.48 -13.03 39.04
CA GLY A 704 24.12 -11.87 38.42
C GLY A 704 23.27 -10.60 38.48
N ASN A 705 23.90 -9.47 38.81
CA ASN A 705 23.27 -8.15 38.78
C ASN A 705 23.29 -7.56 37.37
N TYR A 706 22.30 -6.74 37.05
CA TYR A 706 22.19 -6.04 35.77
C TYR A 706 22.31 -7.03 34.58
N ALA A 707 23.06 -6.66 33.53
CA ALA A 707 23.26 -7.50 32.36
C ALA A 707 23.96 -8.85 32.63
N TRP A 708 24.63 -9.03 33.78
CA TRP A 708 25.16 -10.35 34.15
C TRP A 708 24.04 -11.37 34.38
N GLY A 709 22.93 -10.96 35.00
CA GLY A 709 21.78 -11.85 35.19
C GLY A 709 21.11 -12.22 33.87
N ILE A 710 21.16 -11.33 32.88
CA ILE A 710 20.67 -11.60 31.52
C ILE A 710 21.55 -12.65 30.84
N LEU A 711 22.88 -12.51 30.94
CA LEU A 711 23.84 -13.51 30.42
C LEU A 711 23.62 -14.89 31.06
N GLU A 712 23.43 -14.94 32.38
CA GLU A 712 23.13 -16.17 33.12
C GLU A 712 21.84 -16.83 32.61
N ALA A 713 20.79 -16.04 32.34
CA ALA A 713 19.55 -16.56 31.80
C ALA A 713 19.66 -17.03 30.35
N LEU A 714 20.46 -16.35 29.51
CA LEU A 714 20.72 -16.80 28.14
C LEU A 714 21.30 -18.22 28.12
N ASP A 715 22.21 -18.52 29.04
CA ASP A 715 22.80 -19.85 29.18
C ASP A 715 21.83 -20.84 29.83
N TYR A 716 21.08 -20.43 30.87
CA TYR A 716 20.08 -21.27 31.54
C TYR A 716 19.01 -21.82 30.58
N TYR A 717 18.51 -20.96 29.69
CA TYR A 717 17.48 -21.31 28.72
C TYR A 717 18.02 -21.89 27.40
N ASP A 718 19.34 -21.99 27.22
CA ASP A 718 19.98 -22.24 25.92
C ASP A 718 19.37 -21.35 24.82
N PHE A 719 19.24 -20.05 25.11
CA PHE A 719 18.35 -19.16 24.36
C PHE A 719 18.77 -18.97 22.90
N PHE A 720 20.07 -19.04 22.59
CA PHE A 720 20.58 -18.97 21.22
C PHE A 720 20.70 -20.34 20.54
N GLY A 721 20.66 -21.44 21.31
CA GLY A 721 20.66 -22.79 20.80
C GLY A 721 19.27 -23.28 20.40
N ASN A 722 19.03 -24.56 20.64
CA ASN A 722 17.71 -25.15 20.45
C ASN A 722 16.92 -24.91 21.72
N LEU A 723 15.88 -24.06 21.65
CA LEU A 723 14.91 -23.87 22.73
C LEU A 723 14.23 -25.21 23.05
N SER A 724 14.89 -26.05 23.84
CA SER A 724 14.36 -27.30 24.33
C SER A 724 13.41 -26.93 25.46
N GLN A 725 12.13 -27.19 25.27
CA GLN A 725 11.22 -27.20 26.41
C GLN A 725 11.70 -28.32 27.33
N LYS A 726 12.48 -28.00 28.37
CA LYS A 726 12.47 -28.82 29.56
C LYS A 726 11.04 -28.72 30.09
N GLN A 727 10.20 -29.71 29.76
CA GLN A 727 8.94 -29.88 30.46
C GLN A 727 9.27 -29.91 31.96
N PRO A 728 8.64 -29.07 32.79
CA PRO A 728 8.81 -29.20 34.23
C PRO A 728 8.39 -30.61 34.61
N GLU A 729 9.28 -31.36 35.26
CA GLU A 729 8.88 -32.61 35.92
C GLU A 729 7.68 -32.27 36.79
N MET A 730 6.53 -32.86 36.45
CA MET A 730 5.36 -32.79 37.32
C MET A 730 5.75 -33.48 38.61
N VAL A 731 6.14 -32.70 39.62
CA VAL A 731 6.22 -33.17 40.99
C VAL A 731 4.80 -33.54 41.37
N THR A 732 4.55 -34.85 41.36
CA THR A 732 3.35 -35.45 41.92
C THR A 732 3.40 -35.23 43.42
N VAL A 733 2.42 -34.49 43.94
CA VAL A 733 2.01 -34.55 45.35
C VAL A 733 0.55 -34.91 45.39
#